data_AF-A0A4V0I1Z7-F1
#
_entry.id   AF-A0A4V0I1Z7-F1
#
_cell.length_a   1.000
_cell.length_b   1.000
_cell.length_c   1.000
_cell.angle_alpha   90.00
_cell.angle_beta   90.00
_cell.angle_gamma   90.00
#
_symmetry.space_group_name_H-M   'P 1'
#
loop_
_entity.id
_entity.type
_entity.pdbx_description
1 polymer ?
#
loop_
_entity_poly.entity_id
_entity_poly.type
_entity_poly.pdbx_seq_one_letter_code
_entity_poly.pdbx_strand_id
1 'polypeptide(L)'
;MAIPTPPDPHTPQVLLFGHSGAGKSAILGALLKVSETQGPALGGEVVETSGRLATIRDAVYRGTELPPDPAELTSTAVRLRPWREGTRALGESVTVVVNDCSGRAADSLIQHPDAIRDPGTRSPVARAVIDADAIVLMVDGAADDDELREAFEEFDTFLTIVAQAKVNAREVGGFPIFLVLTKCDGLARPDDTLDSWTRRVEQRADRAWTKFDKFLKDAEPDDGIPSPFLPFGNVDLTVIPVAVRHPNVPGAPADLDAPFNVAELFRGCFAGAKGHRDRVLASDRRLWWTRTLSLGFVGFLLLSVATMLVFQPQPTGPGLAERIRAYEQHEPEAEVRLAYPALTRNKNVLAGFRDEAGFGSVPDDLHRFVLTRLKEIADYEAFREKLLTFQAPEDTRTLGDLTRVEQALNGELALPPHYAWGRTTAAELRRKWLADAAAIRTAEAELFERYRDYVRRGTVLTYSASLGGNWRAEVGALLAEAARPPAPLNDPLPGSPALEQLRGKSVTYWVPYNFERVDQGRRNWEFIRDRLTHLRDLGDALGLTAGPDRPEAVFVLPDPGAAVDSAKLAGDRLAALLRSYPRETEDYSEWQLRNFRDPAVPGELAERLDRALRTGGRHVQSLLRERLGPNPDQKDTPEAWRATAAALADPATPFPEWGRLLFLIAKVRTEGATNPVAELASFLRHDTFEMNPAGFDVVLPLDLGLNKVAPNGPLAITVGPRGGPGTTRTFKQAGGGVREGAGTSYRFTAEGDAKLTYRPGDEFRAELPVRVGNQDCKLVWETTATRTYQFDKLAHEPRLVKPGGGSEPGTGVRVTPTGGSPVPRLPALFPPVRTGP
;
A
#
# COMPACT_ATOMS: atom_id res chain seq x y z
N MET A 1 14.31 -19.92 -41.46
CA MET A 1 13.73 -18.73 -40.79
C MET A 1 14.71 -17.59 -40.98
N ALA A 2 14.29 -16.48 -41.57
CA ALA A 2 15.12 -15.27 -41.62
C ALA A 2 15.26 -14.73 -40.19
N ILE A 3 16.48 -14.39 -39.78
CA ILE A 3 16.71 -13.69 -38.50
C ILE A 3 15.97 -12.36 -38.61
N PRO A 4 15.02 -12.05 -37.71
CA PRO A 4 14.32 -10.77 -37.76
C PRO A 4 15.35 -9.65 -37.67
N THR A 5 15.27 -8.69 -38.59
CA THR A 5 16.11 -7.49 -38.56
C THR A 5 15.90 -6.80 -37.21
N PRO A 6 16.97 -6.43 -36.48
CA PRO A 6 16.82 -5.70 -35.23
C PRO A 6 15.96 -4.45 -35.48
N PRO A 7 15.02 -4.13 -34.57
CA PRO A 7 14.17 -2.96 -34.72
C PRO A 7 15.04 -1.70 -34.81
N ASP A 8 14.60 -0.73 -35.61
CA ASP A 8 15.25 0.58 -35.67
C ASP A 8 15.35 1.14 -34.25
N PRO A 9 16.55 1.52 -33.76
CA PRO A 9 16.74 2.04 -32.40
C PRO A 9 15.93 3.32 -32.11
N HIS A 10 15.40 3.99 -33.14
CA HIS A 10 14.52 5.14 -33.01
C HIS A 10 13.03 4.76 -32.85
N THR A 11 12.68 3.48 -32.96
CA THR A 11 11.30 3.02 -32.79
C THR A 11 10.93 3.03 -31.31
N PRO A 12 9.83 3.72 -30.91
CA PRO A 12 9.35 3.68 -29.54
C PRO A 12 9.10 2.25 -29.06
N GLN A 13 9.42 1.98 -27.80
CA GLN A 13 9.25 0.67 -27.17
C GLN A 13 8.29 0.72 -25.99
N VAL A 14 7.30 -0.18 -25.98
CA VAL A 14 6.35 -0.34 -24.87
C VAL A 14 6.54 -1.72 -24.26
N LEU A 15 6.76 -1.78 -22.95
CA LEU A 15 6.87 -3.05 -22.22
C LEU A 15 5.56 -3.36 -21.49
N LEU A 16 4.99 -4.55 -21.75
CA LEU A 16 3.90 -5.11 -20.96
C LEU A 16 4.50 -5.93 -19.82
N PHE A 17 4.29 -5.49 -18.58
CA PHE A 17 4.92 -6.07 -17.39
C PHE A 17 3.89 -6.35 -16.30
N GLY A 18 4.06 -7.44 -15.56
CA GLY A 18 3.17 -7.79 -14.44
C GLY A 18 3.14 -9.29 -14.15
N HIS A 19 2.49 -9.69 -13.07
CA HIS A 19 2.53 -11.06 -12.56
C HIS A 19 2.05 -12.13 -13.55
N SER A 20 2.43 -13.37 -13.28
CA SER A 20 1.81 -14.52 -13.95
C SER A 20 0.28 -14.46 -13.86
N GLY A 21 -0.40 -14.66 -14.99
CA GLY A 21 -1.86 -14.60 -15.05
C GLY A 21 -2.48 -13.20 -15.15
N ALA A 22 -1.72 -12.10 -15.11
CA ALA A 22 -2.24 -10.74 -15.22
C ALA A 22 -2.81 -10.34 -16.62
N GLY A 23 -3.05 -11.29 -17.53
CA GLY A 23 -3.71 -11.01 -18.81
C GLY A 23 -2.89 -10.29 -19.89
N LYS A 24 -1.55 -10.23 -19.79
CA LYS A 24 -0.64 -9.55 -20.75
C LYS A 24 -0.91 -9.91 -22.22
N SER A 25 -0.75 -11.20 -22.56
CA SER A 25 -0.99 -11.66 -23.93
C SER A 25 -2.46 -11.54 -24.35
N ALA A 26 -3.41 -11.64 -23.40
CA ALA A 26 -4.83 -11.48 -23.71
C ALA A 26 -5.15 -10.05 -24.19
N ILE A 27 -4.53 -9.05 -23.59
CA ILE A 27 -4.65 -7.65 -23.99
C ILE A 27 -4.00 -7.37 -25.35
N LEU A 28 -2.93 -8.08 -25.73
CA LEU A 28 -2.39 -8.02 -27.10
C LEU A 28 -3.37 -8.57 -28.14
N GLY A 29 -4.08 -9.65 -27.81
CA GLY A 29 -5.17 -10.15 -28.65
C GLY A 29 -6.31 -9.12 -28.78
N ALA A 30 -6.66 -8.47 -27.67
CA ALA A 30 -7.66 -7.42 -27.65
C ALA A 30 -7.25 -6.17 -28.44
N LEU A 31 -5.96 -5.79 -28.48
CA LEU A 31 -5.47 -4.69 -29.34
C LEU A 31 -5.82 -4.92 -30.81
N LEU A 32 -5.62 -6.14 -31.32
CA LEU A 32 -5.98 -6.45 -32.70
C LEU A 32 -7.50 -6.42 -32.91
N LYS A 33 -8.29 -6.95 -31.94
CA LYS A 33 -9.75 -6.88 -31.99
C LYS A 33 -10.25 -5.42 -31.97
N VAL A 34 -9.69 -4.56 -31.13
CA VAL A 34 -9.97 -3.12 -31.10
C VAL A 34 -9.71 -2.47 -32.46
N SER A 35 -8.63 -2.84 -33.14
CA SER A 35 -8.34 -2.31 -34.48
C SER A 35 -9.45 -2.62 -35.49
N GLU A 36 -10.19 -3.71 -35.30
CA GLU A 36 -11.27 -4.14 -36.19
C GLU A 36 -12.60 -3.50 -35.82
N THR A 37 -12.88 -3.32 -34.52
CA THR A 37 -14.19 -2.89 -34.02
C THR A 37 -14.25 -1.44 -33.57
N GLN A 38 -13.11 -0.84 -33.22
CA GLN A 38 -12.98 0.44 -32.51
C GLN A 38 -11.85 1.33 -33.07
N GLY A 39 -11.52 1.17 -34.36
CA GLY A 39 -10.45 1.93 -35.02
C GLY A 39 -10.46 3.47 -34.81
N PRO A 40 -11.61 4.17 -34.82
CA PRO A 40 -11.66 5.59 -34.50
C PRO A 40 -11.17 5.92 -33.08
N ALA A 41 -11.52 5.10 -32.08
CA ALA A 41 -11.11 5.31 -30.69
C ALA A 41 -9.61 5.06 -30.51
N LEU A 42 -9.07 4.01 -31.16
CA LEU A 42 -7.63 3.73 -31.17
C LEU A 42 -6.82 4.79 -31.93
N GLY A 43 -7.47 5.50 -32.86
CA GLY A 43 -6.83 6.47 -33.77
C GLY A 43 -6.16 5.83 -34.98
N GLY A 44 -6.35 4.53 -35.20
CA GLY A 44 -5.73 3.81 -36.30
C GLY A 44 -6.09 2.34 -36.43
N GLU A 45 -5.60 1.74 -37.52
CA GLU A 45 -5.64 0.32 -37.83
C GLU A 45 -4.26 -0.29 -37.52
N VAL A 46 -4.25 -1.37 -36.75
CA VAL A 46 -3.05 -2.14 -36.40
C VAL A 46 -2.65 -3.02 -37.58
N VAL A 47 -1.46 -2.78 -38.09
CA VAL A 47 -0.82 -3.64 -39.10
C VAL A 47 0.35 -4.35 -38.43
N GLU A 48 0.28 -5.68 -38.40
CA GLU A 48 1.28 -6.56 -37.79
C GLU A 48 1.67 -7.65 -38.81
N THR A 49 2.97 -7.85 -39.01
CA THR A 49 3.48 -8.65 -40.14
C THR A 49 3.78 -10.11 -39.80
N SER A 50 3.94 -10.49 -38.54
CA SER A 50 4.27 -11.86 -38.11
C SER A 50 3.05 -12.78 -38.05
N GLY A 51 1.84 -12.24 -37.96
CA GLY A 51 0.61 -13.01 -37.76
C GLY A 51 0.40 -13.46 -36.31
N ARG A 52 1.33 -13.17 -35.40
CA ARG A 52 1.25 -13.55 -33.98
C ARG A 52 0.03 -12.94 -33.30
N LEU A 53 -0.25 -11.66 -33.54
CA LEU A 53 -1.40 -11.00 -32.89
C LEU A 53 -2.73 -11.61 -33.34
N ALA A 54 -2.84 -12.06 -34.59
CA ALA A 54 -4.02 -12.75 -35.10
C ALA A 54 -4.23 -14.09 -34.37
N THR A 55 -3.18 -14.88 -34.19
CA THR A 55 -3.21 -16.12 -33.40
C THR A 55 -3.61 -15.86 -31.96
N ILE A 56 -3.06 -14.81 -31.33
CA ILE A 56 -3.37 -14.43 -29.95
C ILE A 56 -4.85 -14.02 -29.83
N ARG A 57 -5.32 -13.13 -30.70
CA ARG A 57 -6.73 -12.71 -30.78
C ARG A 57 -7.63 -13.93 -30.91
N ASP A 58 -7.38 -14.78 -31.89
CA ASP A 58 -8.23 -15.95 -32.13
C ASP A 58 -8.28 -16.87 -30.90
N ALA A 59 -7.17 -17.06 -30.20
CA ALA A 59 -7.16 -17.87 -29.00
C ALA A 59 -7.97 -17.25 -27.86
N VAL A 60 -7.78 -15.95 -27.59
CA VAL A 60 -8.50 -15.20 -26.55
C VAL A 60 -10.01 -15.20 -26.80
N TYR A 61 -10.44 -14.96 -28.04
CA TYR A 61 -11.87 -14.85 -28.37
C TYR A 61 -12.56 -16.20 -28.56
N ARG A 62 -11.82 -17.26 -28.92
CA ARG A 62 -12.35 -18.64 -28.95
C ARG A 62 -12.26 -19.35 -27.60
N GLY A 63 -11.62 -18.75 -26.60
CA GLY A 63 -11.41 -19.38 -25.30
C GLY A 63 -10.47 -20.58 -25.36
N THR A 64 -9.56 -20.62 -26.33
CA THR A 64 -8.54 -21.67 -26.41
C THR A 64 -7.29 -21.23 -25.66
N GLU A 65 -6.67 -22.13 -24.90
CA GLU A 65 -5.41 -21.83 -24.22
C GLU A 65 -4.32 -21.43 -25.21
N LEU A 66 -3.63 -20.33 -24.93
CA LEU A 66 -2.44 -19.96 -25.66
C LEU A 66 -1.30 -20.91 -25.27
N PRO A 67 -0.58 -21.50 -26.24
CA PRO A 67 0.61 -22.26 -25.91
C PRO A 67 1.59 -21.35 -25.16
N PRO A 68 2.19 -21.83 -24.06
CA PRO A 68 3.15 -21.02 -23.30
C PRO A 68 4.32 -20.66 -24.21
N ASP A 69 4.65 -19.37 -24.25
CA ASP A 69 5.82 -18.90 -24.98
C ASP A 69 7.08 -19.29 -24.19
N PRO A 70 8.02 -20.07 -24.77
CA PRO A 70 9.26 -20.41 -24.09
C PRO A 70 10.19 -19.20 -23.91
N ALA A 71 9.97 -18.11 -24.65
CA ALA A 71 10.78 -16.90 -24.52
C ALA A 71 10.35 -16.07 -23.30
N GLU A 72 11.33 -15.59 -22.54
CA GLU A 72 11.08 -14.66 -21.42
C GLU A 72 10.47 -13.33 -21.90
N LEU A 73 10.82 -12.92 -23.11
CA LEU A 73 10.41 -11.66 -23.73
C LEU A 73 10.13 -11.90 -25.22
N THR A 74 8.98 -11.43 -25.71
CA THR A 74 8.71 -11.37 -27.15
C THR A 74 8.41 -9.96 -27.61
N SER A 75 9.16 -9.50 -28.60
CA SER A 75 8.95 -8.22 -29.27
C SER A 75 8.07 -8.38 -30.53
N THR A 76 7.03 -7.57 -30.64
CA THR A 76 6.16 -7.49 -31.82
C THR A 76 6.15 -6.06 -32.36
N ALA A 77 6.53 -5.87 -33.63
CA ALA A 77 6.46 -4.57 -34.28
C ALA A 77 5.02 -4.29 -34.74
N VAL A 78 4.39 -3.29 -34.12
CA VAL A 78 3.03 -2.84 -34.40
C VAL A 78 3.09 -1.54 -35.17
N ARG A 79 2.56 -1.54 -36.40
CA ARG A 79 2.39 -0.30 -37.18
C ARG A 79 0.95 0.15 -37.09
N LEU A 80 0.71 1.26 -36.40
CA LEU A 80 -0.59 1.92 -36.35
C LEU A 80 -0.74 2.80 -37.60
N ARG A 81 -1.52 2.34 -38.57
CA ARG A 81 -1.90 3.14 -39.74
C ARG A 81 -3.02 4.10 -39.31
N PRO A 82 -2.94 5.40 -39.64
CA PRO A 82 -3.96 6.36 -39.22
C PRO A 82 -5.36 5.96 -39.69
N TRP A 83 -6.35 6.11 -38.82
CA TRP A 83 -7.74 5.89 -39.21
C TRP A 83 -8.13 6.93 -40.27
N ARG A 84 -8.93 6.50 -41.24
CA ARG A 84 -9.37 7.35 -42.34
C ARG A 84 -10.86 7.61 -42.27
N GLU A 85 -11.24 8.89 -42.25
CA GLU A 85 -12.60 9.33 -42.48
C GLU A 85 -12.69 9.83 -43.93
N GLY A 86 -13.14 8.96 -44.83
CA GLY A 86 -13.03 9.17 -46.28
C GLY A 86 -11.57 9.13 -46.75
N THR A 87 -11.09 10.19 -47.39
CA THR A 87 -9.69 10.31 -47.85
C THR A 87 -8.75 10.93 -46.83
N ARG A 88 -9.28 11.51 -45.74
CA ARG A 88 -8.50 12.24 -44.73
C ARG A 88 -8.00 11.28 -43.64
N ALA A 89 -6.69 11.27 -43.41
CA ALA A 89 -6.09 10.59 -42.27
C ALA A 89 -6.25 11.43 -40.99
N LEU A 90 -6.64 10.80 -39.88
CA LEU A 90 -6.80 11.45 -38.57
C LEU A 90 -5.51 11.55 -37.75
N GLY A 91 -4.35 11.20 -38.32
CA GLY A 91 -3.06 11.25 -37.64
C GLY A 91 -1.89 10.81 -38.51
N GLU A 92 -0.71 10.71 -37.91
CA GLU A 92 0.51 10.16 -38.53
C GLU A 92 0.63 8.67 -38.24
N SER A 93 1.22 7.89 -39.15
CA SER A 93 1.50 6.50 -38.87
C SER A 93 2.60 6.39 -37.81
N VAL A 94 2.39 5.53 -36.82
CA VAL A 94 3.38 5.28 -35.77
C VAL A 94 3.73 3.80 -35.80
N THR A 95 5.02 3.48 -35.78
CA THR A 95 5.51 2.12 -35.54
C THR A 95 5.99 2.06 -34.11
N VAL A 96 5.54 1.06 -33.34
CA VAL A 96 5.93 0.83 -31.95
C VAL A 96 6.34 -0.62 -31.81
N VAL A 97 7.40 -0.90 -31.06
CA VAL A 97 7.74 -2.27 -30.64
C VAL A 97 7.04 -2.53 -29.32
N VAL A 98 6.16 -3.53 -29.28
CA VAL A 98 5.52 -3.98 -28.05
C VAL A 98 6.23 -5.23 -27.55
N ASN A 99 6.81 -5.13 -26.37
CA ASN A 99 7.53 -6.20 -25.68
C ASN A 99 6.59 -6.89 -24.69
N ASP A 100 6.19 -8.13 -24.96
CA ASP A 100 5.41 -8.99 -24.07
C ASP A 100 6.37 -9.75 -23.14
N CYS A 101 6.40 -9.38 -21.86
CA CYS A 101 7.16 -10.12 -20.85
C CYS A 101 6.37 -11.34 -20.40
N SER A 102 6.99 -12.51 -20.30
CA SER A 102 6.36 -13.67 -19.66
C SER A 102 6.10 -13.37 -18.18
N GLY A 103 5.00 -13.91 -17.63
CA GLY A 103 4.67 -13.73 -16.21
C GLY A 103 5.79 -14.20 -15.27
N ARG A 104 6.36 -15.38 -15.55
CA ARG A 104 7.45 -15.95 -14.74
C ARG A 104 8.71 -15.09 -14.76
N ALA A 105 9.06 -14.50 -15.90
CA ALA A 105 10.23 -13.63 -15.97
C ALA A 105 9.98 -12.28 -15.28
N ALA A 106 8.74 -11.77 -15.33
CA ALA A 106 8.35 -10.60 -14.55
C ALA A 106 8.44 -10.88 -13.04
N ASP A 107 7.85 -11.98 -12.57
CA ASP A 107 7.90 -12.40 -11.16
C ASP A 107 9.35 -12.56 -10.70
N SER A 108 10.19 -13.22 -11.51
CA SER A 108 11.62 -13.37 -11.21
C SER A 108 12.37 -12.03 -11.15
N LEU A 109 12.03 -11.07 -12.01
CA LEU A 109 12.68 -9.76 -12.02
C LEU A 109 12.21 -8.88 -10.85
N ILE A 110 10.95 -8.99 -10.45
CA ILE A 110 10.38 -8.33 -9.27
C ILE A 110 11.08 -8.82 -8.00
N GLN A 111 11.29 -10.14 -7.89
CA GLN A 111 11.98 -10.74 -6.75
C GLN A 111 13.49 -10.45 -6.74
N HIS A 112 14.10 -10.25 -7.92
CA HIS A 112 15.53 -10.00 -8.09
C HIS A 112 15.82 -8.78 -8.99
N PRO A 113 15.44 -7.58 -8.55
CA PRO A 113 15.45 -6.39 -9.39
C PRO A 113 16.86 -5.81 -9.63
N ASP A 114 17.88 -6.30 -8.93
CA ASP A 114 19.28 -5.87 -9.12
C ASP A 114 19.80 -6.09 -10.55
N ALA A 115 19.20 -7.02 -11.30
CA ALA A 115 19.52 -7.22 -12.71
C ALA A 115 19.23 -5.99 -13.58
N ILE A 116 18.38 -5.06 -13.13
CA ILE A 116 18.07 -3.78 -13.81
C ILE A 116 19.21 -2.76 -13.57
N ARG A 117 19.92 -2.86 -12.44
CA ARG A 117 21.02 -1.95 -12.10
C ARG A 117 22.31 -2.28 -12.82
N ASP A 118 22.47 -3.51 -13.31
CA ASP A 118 23.64 -3.97 -14.04
C ASP A 118 23.56 -3.57 -15.53
N PRO A 119 24.38 -2.61 -16.02
CA PRO A 119 24.40 -2.23 -17.44
C PRO A 119 24.83 -3.38 -18.37
N GLY A 120 25.51 -4.40 -17.81
CA GLY A 120 25.95 -5.61 -18.51
C GLY A 120 24.96 -6.78 -18.45
N THR A 121 23.74 -6.55 -17.92
CA THR A 121 22.77 -7.62 -17.71
C THR A 121 22.49 -8.41 -18.99
N ARG A 122 22.51 -9.74 -18.85
CA ARG A 122 22.13 -10.67 -19.94
C ARG A 122 20.64 -11.01 -19.92
N SER A 123 19.89 -10.55 -18.91
CA SER A 123 18.44 -10.77 -18.84
C SER A 123 17.74 -9.93 -19.91
N PRO A 124 17.04 -10.56 -20.88
CA PRO A 124 16.29 -9.82 -21.90
C PRO A 124 15.23 -8.91 -21.30
N VAL A 125 14.59 -9.34 -20.20
CA VAL A 125 13.53 -8.56 -19.53
C VAL A 125 14.12 -7.36 -18.80
N ALA A 126 15.19 -7.52 -18.03
CA ALA A 126 15.83 -6.39 -17.35
C ALA A 126 16.30 -5.33 -18.36
N ARG A 127 16.87 -5.79 -19.49
CA ARG A 127 17.24 -4.90 -20.58
C ARG A 127 16.04 -4.20 -21.22
N ALA A 128 14.93 -4.92 -21.43
CA ALA A 128 13.71 -4.33 -21.96
C ALA A 128 13.10 -3.29 -21.01
N VAL A 129 13.23 -3.45 -19.70
CA VAL A 129 12.83 -2.44 -18.70
C VAL A 129 13.66 -1.16 -18.85
N ILE A 130 14.98 -1.30 -19.04
CA ILE A 130 15.89 -0.16 -19.26
C ILE A 130 15.62 0.51 -20.61
N ASP A 131 15.42 -0.26 -21.67
CA ASP A 131 15.30 0.26 -23.05
C ASP A 131 13.89 0.76 -23.39
N ALA A 132 12.88 0.44 -22.57
CA ALA A 132 11.50 0.85 -22.77
C ALA A 132 11.32 2.38 -22.71
N ASP A 133 10.40 2.89 -23.51
CA ASP A 133 9.92 4.28 -23.48
C ASP A 133 8.61 4.45 -22.70
N ALA A 134 7.92 3.35 -22.43
CA ALA A 134 6.76 3.28 -21.56
C ALA A 134 6.64 1.88 -20.95
N ILE A 135 6.18 1.81 -19.70
CA ILE A 135 5.86 0.53 -19.03
C ILE A 135 4.36 0.48 -18.76
N VAL A 136 3.74 -0.64 -19.11
CA VAL A 136 2.36 -0.98 -18.76
C VAL A 136 2.42 -2.02 -17.65
N LEU A 137 2.15 -1.60 -16.42
CA LEU A 137 2.07 -2.46 -15.23
C LEU A 137 0.68 -3.06 -15.14
N MET A 138 0.58 -4.37 -15.28
CA MET A 138 -0.70 -5.09 -15.38
C MET A 138 -0.97 -5.85 -14.08
N VAL A 139 -2.11 -5.56 -13.46
CA VAL A 139 -2.66 -6.32 -12.33
C VAL A 139 -4.01 -6.93 -12.71
N ASP A 140 -4.37 -8.01 -12.03
CA ASP A 140 -5.71 -8.57 -12.14
C ASP A 140 -6.71 -7.69 -11.37
N GLY A 141 -7.59 -6.99 -12.08
CA GLY A 141 -8.59 -6.12 -11.47
C GLY A 141 -9.70 -6.89 -10.75
N ALA A 142 -9.89 -8.17 -11.08
CA ALA A 142 -10.84 -9.07 -10.44
C ALA A 142 -10.26 -9.81 -9.22
N ALA A 143 -8.94 -9.71 -8.98
CA ALA A 143 -8.32 -10.18 -7.75
C ALA A 143 -8.97 -9.55 -6.52
N ASP A 144 -8.79 -10.16 -5.35
CA ASP A 144 -9.27 -9.58 -4.10
C ASP A 144 -8.41 -8.38 -3.64
N ASP A 145 -8.70 -7.82 -2.47
CA ASP A 145 -7.99 -6.66 -1.97
C ASP A 145 -6.61 -6.95 -1.41
N ASP A 146 -6.37 -8.18 -0.96
CA ASP A 146 -5.10 -8.62 -0.40
C ASP A 146 -4.12 -8.97 -1.52
N GLU A 147 -4.60 -9.68 -2.55
CA GLU A 147 -3.83 -9.97 -3.77
C GLU A 147 -3.39 -8.68 -4.49
N LEU A 148 -4.30 -7.70 -4.63
CA LEU A 148 -3.91 -6.40 -5.21
C LEU A 148 -2.89 -5.66 -4.35
N ARG A 149 -3.00 -5.74 -3.02
CA ARG A 149 -2.06 -5.09 -2.11
C ARG A 149 -0.67 -5.71 -2.23
N GLU A 150 -0.59 -7.04 -2.25
CA GLU A 150 0.66 -7.79 -2.46
C GLU A 150 1.31 -7.40 -3.80
N ALA A 151 0.53 -7.37 -4.89
CA ALA A 151 1.03 -6.92 -6.20
C ALA A 151 1.58 -5.47 -6.17
N PHE A 152 0.95 -4.57 -5.41
CA PHE A 152 1.43 -3.19 -5.29
C PHE A 152 2.72 -3.08 -4.46
N GLU A 153 2.83 -3.82 -3.37
CA GLU A 153 4.06 -3.89 -2.55
C GLU A 153 5.24 -4.41 -3.38
N GLU A 154 5.00 -5.40 -4.22
CA GLU A 154 6.00 -5.94 -5.13
C GLU A 154 6.40 -4.95 -6.24
N PHE A 155 5.44 -4.23 -6.83
CA PHE A 155 5.74 -3.21 -7.83
C PHE A 155 6.47 -1.99 -7.29
N ASP A 156 6.35 -1.66 -6.01
CA ASP A 156 7.11 -0.58 -5.40
C ASP A 156 8.61 -0.78 -5.50
N THR A 157 9.05 -1.95 -5.03
CA THR A 157 10.46 -2.32 -5.02
C THR A 157 11.00 -2.29 -6.44
N PHE A 158 10.21 -2.83 -7.39
CA PHE A 158 10.53 -2.77 -8.80
C PHE A 158 10.63 -1.33 -9.33
N LEU A 159 9.62 -0.48 -9.11
CA LEU A 159 9.56 0.89 -9.61
C LEU A 159 10.66 1.78 -9.04
N THR A 160 11.00 1.60 -7.76
CA THR A 160 12.13 2.29 -7.12
C THR A 160 13.42 2.01 -7.87
N ILE A 161 13.64 0.75 -8.28
CA ILE A 161 14.84 0.34 -8.98
C ILE A 161 14.83 0.78 -10.45
N VAL A 162 13.67 0.73 -11.12
CA VAL A 162 13.50 1.29 -12.47
C VAL A 162 13.81 2.78 -12.48
N ALA A 163 13.24 3.54 -11.55
CA ALA A 163 13.49 4.97 -11.44
C ALA A 163 14.98 5.26 -11.26
N GLN A 164 15.67 4.53 -10.37
CA GLN A 164 17.10 4.69 -10.16
C GLN A 164 17.91 4.33 -11.41
N ALA A 165 17.54 3.26 -12.12
CA ALA A 165 18.21 2.87 -13.37
C ALA A 165 18.03 3.94 -14.46
N LYS A 166 16.82 4.51 -14.58
CA LYS A 166 16.50 5.59 -15.54
C LYS A 166 17.24 6.90 -15.22
N VAL A 167 17.38 7.24 -13.94
CA VAL A 167 18.21 8.37 -13.49
C VAL A 167 19.68 8.14 -13.85
N ASN A 168 20.20 6.94 -13.62
CA ASN A 168 21.58 6.59 -13.96
C ASN A 168 21.84 6.61 -15.47
N ALA A 169 20.84 6.23 -16.28
CA ALA A 169 20.88 6.33 -17.74
C ALA A 169 20.83 7.79 -18.26
N ARG A 170 20.67 8.78 -17.36
CA ARG A 170 20.51 10.22 -17.67
C ARG A 170 19.35 10.50 -18.61
N GLU A 171 18.29 9.70 -18.52
CA GLU A 171 17.09 9.89 -19.34
C GLU A 171 16.35 11.17 -18.95
N VAL A 172 15.62 11.73 -19.92
CA VAL A 172 14.83 12.94 -19.73
C VAL A 172 13.64 12.62 -18.82
N GLY A 173 13.26 13.53 -17.93
CA GLY A 173 12.11 13.32 -17.06
C GLY A 173 10.78 13.11 -17.79
N GLY A 174 9.76 12.61 -17.07
CA GLY A 174 8.45 12.29 -17.63
C GLY A 174 8.40 10.89 -18.22
N PHE A 175 8.84 9.87 -17.48
CA PHE A 175 8.80 8.48 -17.95
C PHE A 175 7.37 7.93 -17.76
N PRO A 176 6.66 7.56 -18.83
CA PRO A 176 5.25 7.20 -18.74
C PRO A 176 5.06 5.77 -18.22
N ILE A 177 4.28 5.63 -17.14
CA ILE A 177 3.91 4.34 -16.55
C ILE A 177 2.39 4.24 -16.48
N PHE A 178 1.83 3.14 -16.99
CA PHE A 178 0.39 2.89 -17.01
C PHE A 178 0.08 1.73 -16.07
N LEU A 179 -0.68 1.99 -14.99
CA LEU A 179 -1.21 0.93 -14.13
C LEU A 179 -2.54 0.45 -14.71
N VAL A 180 -2.56 -0.78 -15.19
CA VAL A 180 -3.69 -1.36 -15.92
C VAL A 180 -4.36 -2.44 -15.09
N LEU A 181 -5.62 -2.21 -14.74
CA LEU A 181 -6.46 -3.23 -14.11
C LEU A 181 -7.07 -4.10 -15.22
N THR A 182 -6.58 -5.32 -15.35
CA THR A 182 -7.06 -6.29 -16.34
C THR A 182 -8.22 -7.12 -15.83
N LYS A 183 -8.83 -7.93 -16.71
CA LYS A 183 -9.93 -8.85 -16.36
C LYS A 183 -11.10 -8.17 -15.66
N CYS A 184 -11.36 -6.90 -15.96
CA CYS A 184 -12.48 -6.17 -15.36
C CYS A 184 -13.85 -6.76 -15.76
N ASP A 185 -13.91 -7.60 -16.80
CA ASP A 185 -15.08 -8.44 -17.11
C ASP A 185 -15.44 -9.39 -15.97
N GLY A 186 -14.45 -9.88 -15.21
CA GLY A 186 -14.66 -10.73 -14.04
C GLY A 186 -15.28 -10.02 -12.83
N LEU A 187 -15.40 -8.69 -12.86
CA LEU A 187 -16.06 -7.92 -11.80
C LEU A 187 -17.60 -7.96 -11.90
N ALA A 188 -18.15 -8.42 -13.02
CA ALA A 188 -19.60 -8.48 -13.23
C ALA A 188 -20.28 -9.48 -12.29
N ARG A 189 -21.42 -9.07 -11.72
CA ARG A 189 -22.30 -9.92 -10.92
C ARG A 189 -23.51 -10.41 -11.73
N PRO A 190 -24.17 -11.52 -11.34
CA PRO A 190 -25.33 -12.05 -12.07
C PRO A 190 -26.50 -11.08 -12.24
N ASP A 191 -26.61 -10.09 -11.36
CA ASP A 191 -27.65 -9.06 -11.32
C ASP A 191 -27.19 -7.69 -11.84
N ASP A 192 -25.95 -7.58 -12.35
CA ASP A 192 -25.45 -6.33 -12.89
C ASP A 192 -26.14 -5.94 -14.21
N THR A 193 -26.25 -4.64 -14.44
CA THR A 193 -26.49 -3.99 -15.75
C THR A 193 -25.16 -3.46 -16.28
N LEU A 194 -25.11 -3.03 -17.55
CA LEU A 194 -23.89 -2.38 -18.08
C LEU A 194 -23.45 -1.21 -17.19
N ASP A 195 -24.39 -0.34 -16.81
CA ASP A 195 -24.11 0.84 -15.98
C ASP A 195 -23.60 0.47 -14.57
N SER A 196 -24.17 -0.56 -13.94
CA SER A 196 -23.73 -0.97 -12.60
C SER A 196 -22.36 -1.65 -12.63
N TRP A 197 -22.08 -2.44 -13.67
CA TRP A 197 -20.76 -3.00 -13.90
C TRP A 197 -19.72 -1.91 -14.18
N THR A 198 -19.99 -0.96 -15.10
CA THR A 198 -19.07 0.15 -15.39
C THR A 198 -18.77 0.97 -14.14
N ARG A 199 -19.79 1.30 -13.33
CA ARG A 199 -19.59 1.99 -12.04
C ARG A 199 -18.71 1.19 -11.08
N ARG A 200 -18.87 -0.15 -11.05
CA ARG A 200 -18.04 -1.04 -10.21
C ARG A 200 -16.59 -1.06 -10.70
N VAL A 201 -16.37 -1.05 -12.02
CA VAL A 201 -15.04 -0.97 -12.64
C VAL A 201 -14.37 0.36 -12.30
N GLU A 202 -15.09 1.48 -12.42
CA GLU A 202 -14.61 2.82 -12.03
C GLU A 202 -14.27 2.87 -10.54
N GLN A 203 -15.15 2.38 -9.66
CA GLN A 203 -14.86 2.28 -8.23
C GLN A 203 -13.63 1.42 -7.93
N ARG A 204 -13.41 0.34 -8.68
CA ARG A 204 -12.21 -0.50 -8.54
C ARG A 204 -10.95 0.25 -8.97
N ALA A 205 -11.03 1.01 -10.07
CA ALA A 205 -9.94 1.87 -10.55
C ALA A 205 -9.62 3.00 -9.56
N ASP A 206 -10.61 3.72 -9.06
CA ASP A 206 -10.43 4.79 -8.06
C ASP A 206 -9.81 4.26 -6.78
N ARG A 207 -10.24 3.06 -6.35
CA ARG A 207 -9.69 2.41 -5.16
C ARG A 207 -8.26 1.93 -5.38
N ALA A 208 -7.96 1.35 -6.54
CA ALA A 208 -6.60 0.96 -6.90
C ALA A 208 -5.68 2.19 -6.97
N TRP A 209 -6.14 3.27 -7.62
CA TRP A 209 -5.45 4.55 -7.64
C TRP A 209 -5.20 5.08 -6.23
N THR A 210 -6.24 5.18 -5.40
CA THR A 210 -6.10 5.71 -4.04
C THR A 210 -5.12 4.90 -3.22
N LYS A 211 -5.16 3.56 -3.32
CA LYS A 211 -4.20 2.68 -2.64
C LYS A 211 -2.78 2.90 -3.17
N PHE A 212 -2.61 2.97 -4.49
CA PHE A 212 -1.32 3.12 -5.13
C PHE A 212 -0.71 4.52 -4.91
N ASP A 213 -1.52 5.58 -5.00
CA ASP A 213 -1.14 6.97 -4.72
C ASP A 213 -0.80 7.16 -3.24
N LYS A 214 -1.64 6.64 -2.32
CA LYS A 214 -1.29 6.60 -0.90
C LYS A 214 0.03 5.88 -0.70
N PHE A 215 0.24 4.77 -1.38
CA PHE A 215 1.45 3.99 -1.27
C PHE A 215 2.68 4.76 -1.82
N LEU A 216 2.56 5.49 -2.94
CA LEU A 216 3.61 6.37 -3.47
C LEU A 216 3.89 7.56 -2.52
N LYS A 217 2.87 8.07 -1.84
CA LYS A 217 2.99 9.16 -0.85
C LYS A 217 3.56 8.70 0.49
N ASP A 218 3.19 7.52 0.95
CA ASP A 218 3.75 6.90 2.16
C ASP A 218 5.25 6.55 1.95
N ALA A 219 5.71 6.47 0.70
CA ALA A 219 7.12 6.39 0.34
C ALA A 219 7.83 7.77 0.36
N GLU A 220 7.09 8.90 0.48
CA GLU A 220 7.69 10.21 0.74
C GLU A 220 8.11 10.31 2.21
N PRO A 221 9.35 10.70 2.51
CA PRO A 221 9.75 10.96 3.89
C PRO A 221 8.98 12.17 4.45
N ASP A 222 8.39 11.98 5.64
CA ASP A 222 7.47 12.88 6.38
C ASP A 222 8.07 14.27 6.80
N ASP A 223 9.27 14.60 6.31
CA ASP A 223 10.06 15.76 6.76
C ASP A 223 9.82 17.05 5.95
N GLY A 224 8.83 17.07 5.04
CA GLY A 224 8.50 18.25 4.22
C GLY A 224 9.57 18.62 3.18
N ILE A 225 10.56 17.75 2.97
CA ILE A 225 11.48 17.82 1.83
C ILE A 225 10.81 17.01 0.72
N PRO A 226 10.48 17.61 -0.45
CA PRO A 226 9.88 16.87 -1.55
C PRO A 226 10.74 15.66 -1.83
N SER A 227 10.10 14.49 -1.86
CA SER A 227 10.79 13.22 -1.99
C SER A 227 11.81 13.27 -3.15
N PRO A 228 12.97 12.58 -3.05
CA PRO A 228 13.87 12.38 -4.18
C PRO A 228 13.20 11.76 -5.42
N PHE A 229 11.92 11.37 -5.35
CA PHE A 229 11.07 11.12 -6.52
C PHE A 229 10.86 12.33 -7.45
N LEU A 230 11.27 13.57 -7.07
CA LEU A 230 10.98 14.81 -7.81
C LEU A 230 12.14 15.74 -8.25
N PRO A 231 13.46 15.43 -8.17
CA PRO A 231 14.45 16.28 -8.84
C PRO A 231 14.78 15.86 -10.28
N PHE A 232 14.57 14.60 -10.69
CA PHE A 232 14.79 14.15 -12.07
C PHE A 232 13.82 13.01 -12.43
N GLY A 233 12.68 13.39 -13.02
CA GLY A 233 11.78 12.47 -13.72
C GLY A 233 10.50 12.11 -12.97
N ASN A 234 9.47 12.95 -13.11
CA ASN A 234 8.11 12.56 -12.77
C ASN A 234 7.76 11.28 -13.53
N VAL A 235 7.34 10.25 -12.80
CA VAL A 235 6.60 9.13 -13.38
C VAL A 235 5.19 9.65 -13.64
N ASP A 236 4.79 9.75 -14.90
CA ASP A 236 3.40 10.05 -15.25
C ASP A 236 2.61 8.76 -15.10
N LEU A 237 1.96 8.59 -13.95
CA LEU A 237 1.14 7.43 -13.64
C LEU A 237 -0.29 7.63 -14.12
N THR A 238 -0.80 6.72 -14.94
CA THR A 238 -2.21 6.70 -15.35
C THR A 238 -2.84 5.35 -15.03
N VAL A 239 -4.00 5.34 -14.35
CA VAL A 239 -4.75 4.11 -14.07
C VAL A 239 -5.81 3.90 -15.14
N ILE A 240 -5.80 2.74 -15.79
CA ILE A 240 -6.76 2.41 -16.86
C ILE A 240 -7.34 1.02 -16.60
N PRO A 241 -8.64 0.90 -16.25
CA PRO A 241 -9.30 -0.39 -16.18
C PRO A 241 -9.65 -0.89 -17.58
N VAL A 242 -9.34 -2.15 -17.88
CA VAL A 242 -9.58 -2.78 -19.19
C VAL A 242 -10.19 -4.17 -19.05
N ALA A 243 -10.99 -4.54 -20.05
CA ALA A 243 -11.50 -5.89 -20.21
C ALA A 243 -11.40 -6.31 -21.68
N VAL A 244 -11.12 -7.60 -21.91
CA VAL A 244 -11.05 -8.15 -23.28
C VAL A 244 -12.43 -8.28 -23.94
N ARG A 245 -13.50 -8.27 -23.14
CA ARG A 245 -14.91 -8.37 -23.56
C ARG A 245 -15.79 -7.54 -22.65
N HIS A 246 -16.99 -7.20 -23.10
CA HIS A 246 -18.06 -6.78 -22.19
C HIS A 246 -18.70 -7.99 -21.51
N PRO A 247 -19.09 -7.89 -20.23
CA PRO A 247 -19.84 -8.96 -19.59
C PRO A 247 -21.23 -9.08 -20.23
N ASN A 248 -21.80 -10.30 -20.21
CA ASN A 248 -23.14 -10.56 -20.71
C ASN A 248 -24.20 -10.09 -19.71
N VAL A 249 -24.40 -8.77 -19.63
CA VAL A 249 -25.34 -8.09 -18.74
C VAL A 249 -26.36 -7.27 -19.54
N PRO A 250 -27.57 -7.01 -19.01
CA PRO A 250 -28.53 -6.13 -19.66
C PRO A 250 -27.94 -4.76 -20.00
N GLY A 251 -28.11 -4.33 -21.25
CA GLY A 251 -27.60 -3.06 -21.77
C GLY A 251 -26.20 -3.13 -22.38
N ALA A 252 -25.51 -4.28 -22.31
CA ALA A 252 -24.22 -4.48 -22.99
C ALA A 252 -24.34 -4.28 -24.52
N PRO A 253 -23.26 -3.87 -25.21
CA PRO A 253 -23.27 -3.70 -26.66
C PRO A 253 -23.59 -5.02 -27.38
N ALA A 254 -24.15 -4.93 -28.59
CA ALA A 254 -24.52 -6.10 -29.37
C ALA A 254 -23.33 -7.02 -29.70
N ASP A 255 -22.14 -6.45 -29.89
CA ASP A 255 -20.89 -7.19 -29.97
C ASP A 255 -20.28 -7.30 -28.56
N LEU A 256 -20.57 -8.40 -27.86
CA LEU A 256 -19.98 -8.68 -26.55
C LEU A 256 -18.46 -8.90 -26.62
N ASP A 257 -17.92 -9.24 -27.80
CA ASP A 257 -16.49 -9.38 -28.02
C ASP A 257 -15.79 -8.04 -28.26
N ALA A 258 -16.53 -6.91 -28.24
CA ALA A 258 -15.92 -5.60 -28.22
C ALA A 258 -15.09 -5.41 -26.93
N PRO A 259 -13.81 -5.01 -27.04
CA PRO A 259 -12.99 -4.74 -25.86
C PRO A 259 -13.44 -3.48 -25.13
N PHE A 260 -13.25 -3.44 -23.80
CA PHE A 260 -13.54 -2.28 -22.97
C PHE A 260 -12.24 -1.52 -22.63
N ASN A 261 -12.17 -0.22 -22.99
CA ASN A 261 -11.05 0.70 -22.75
C ASN A 261 -9.66 0.32 -23.32
N VAL A 262 -9.55 -0.79 -24.06
CA VAL A 262 -8.28 -1.23 -24.65
C VAL A 262 -7.79 -0.25 -25.73
N ALA A 263 -8.70 0.41 -26.45
CA ALA A 263 -8.37 1.42 -27.45
C ALA A 263 -7.67 2.64 -26.83
N GLU A 264 -8.26 3.14 -25.74
CA GLU A 264 -7.78 4.27 -24.96
C GLU A 264 -6.42 3.95 -24.33
N LEU A 265 -6.26 2.74 -23.78
CA LEU A 265 -4.98 2.25 -23.24
C LEU A 265 -3.87 2.37 -24.28
N PHE A 266 -3.99 1.69 -25.43
CA PHE A 266 -2.90 1.65 -26.41
C PHE A 266 -2.69 2.97 -27.12
N ARG A 267 -3.74 3.78 -27.34
CA ARG A 267 -3.58 5.15 -27.83
C ARG A 267 -2.74 5.97 -26.86
N GLY A 268 -3.02 5.89 -25.56
CA GLY A 268 -2.26 6.55 -24.51
C GLY A 268 -0.81 6.06 -24.44
N CYS A 269 -0.60 4.75 -24.39
CA CYS A 269 0.73 4.15 -24.30
C CYS A 269 1.61 4.47 -25.51
N PHE A 270 1.08 4.38 -26.73
CA PHE A 270 1.84 4.66 -27.95
C PHE A 270 2.19 6.15 -28.05
N ALA A 271 1.27 7.04 -27.70
CA ALA A 271 1.53 8.48 -27.65
C ALA A 271 2.57 8.82 -26.58
N GLY A 272 2.46 8.23 -25.38
CA GLY A 272 3.42 8.40 -24.28
C GLY A 272 4.82 7.93 -24.65
N ALA A 273 4.94 6.72 -25.19
CA ALA A 273 6.21 6.14 -25.63
C ALA A 273 6.87 6.97 -26.75
N LYS A 274 6.10 7.38 -27.77
CA LYS A 274 6.61 8.27 -28.84
C LYS A 274 7.09 9.60 -28.25
N GLY A 275 6.29 10.23 -27.40
CA GLY A 275 6.63 11.50 -26.76
C GLY A 275 7.90 11.41 -25.89
N HIS A 276 8.08 10.32 -25.15
CA HIS A 276 9.30 10.07 -24.37
C HIS A 276 10.51 9.88 -25.30
N ARG A 277 10.41 9.01 -26.30
CA ARG A 277 11.50 8.76 -27.26
C ARG A 277 11.93 10.04 -27.99
N ASP A 278 10.97 10.87 -28.42
CA ASP A 278 11.24 12.15 -29.07
C ASP A 278 12.02 13.11 -28.14
N ARG A 279 11.70 13.13 -26.84
CA ARG A 279 12.44 13.91 -25.83
C ARG A 279 13.87 13.40 -25.65
N VAL A 280 14.06 12.09 -25.56
CA VAL A 280 15.39 11.46 -25.45
C VAL A 280 16.24 11.83 -26.67
N LEU A 281 15.71 11.65 -27.89
CA LEU A 281 16.40 11.99 -29.13
C LEU A 281 16.69 13.50 -29.28
N ALA A 282 15.82 14.36 -28.74
CA ALA A 282 16.07 15.80 -28.71
C ALA A 282 17.18 16.16 -27.72
N SER A 283 17.22 15.51 -26.56
CA SER A 283 18.26 15.68 -25.55
C SER A 283 19.63 15.24 -26.06
N ASP A 284 19.71 14.05 -26.67
CA ASP A 284 20.94 13.52 -27.25
C ASP A 284 21.49 14.44 -28.34
N ARG A 285 20.61 14.98 -29.20
CA ARG A 285 20.99 15.97 -30.21
C ARG A 285 21.58 17.23 -29.57
N ARG A 286 20.96 17.76 -28.50
CA ARG A 286 21.47 18.94 -27.78
C ARG A 286 22.82 18.67 -27.11
N LEU A 287 22.98 17.48 -26.51
CA LEU A 287 24.24 17.06 -25.89
C LEU A 287 25.36 16.94 -26.92
N TRP A 288 25.07 16.32 -28.07
CA TRP A 288 26.02 16.21 -29.18
C TRP A 288 26.45 17.58 -29.72
N TRP A 289 25.51 18.51 -29.89
CA TRP A 289 25.84 19.89 -30.29
C TRP A 289 26.72 20.60 -29.25
N THR A 290 26.43 20.41 -27.96
CA THR A 290 27.19 21.03 -26.86
C THR A 290 28.62 20.48 -26.80
N ARG A 291 28.80 19.16 -26.97
CA ARG A 291 30.11 18.51 -27.05
C ARG A 291 30.92 19.01 -28.25
N THR A 292 30.31 19.13 -29.42
CA THR A 292 30.98 19.59 -30.65
C THR A 292 31.40 21.06 -30.55
N LEU A 293 30.55 21.93 -30.00
CA LEU A 293 30.88 23.34 -29.74
C LEU A 293 32.01 23.50 -28.72
N SER A 294 31.99 22.71 -27.65
CA SER A 294 33.01 22.77 -26.59
C SER A 294 34.38 22.31 -27.11
N LEU A 295 34.42 21.21 -27.89
CA LEU A 295 35.64 20.75 -28.56
C LEU A 295 36.17 21.75 -29.58
N GLY A 296 35.29 22.38 -30.36
CA GLY A 296 35.66 23.44 -31.30
C GLY A 296 36.28 24.66 -30.60
N PHE A 297 35.72 25.07 -29.46
CA PHE A 297 36.24 26.19 -28.67
C PHE A 297 37.63 25.90 -28.06
N VAL A 298 37.83 24.68 -27.54
CA VAL A 298 39.15 24.24 -27.03
C VAL A 298 40.17 24.17 -28.16
N GLY A 299 39.79 23.65 -29.33
CA GLY A 299 40.66 23.63 -30.52
C GLY A 299 41.09 25.04 -30.95
N PHE A 300 40.17 26.01 -30.94
CA PHE A 300 40.46 27.41 -31.24
C PHE A 300 41.39 28.08 -30.23
N LEU A 301 41.21 27.81 -28.93
CA LEU A 301 42.11 28.29 -27.87
C LEU A 301 43.53 27.71 -28.01
N LEU A 302 43.65 26.41 -28.28
CA LEU A 302 44.94 25.75 -28.49
C LEU A 302 45.67 26.30 -29.72
N LEU A 303 44.95 26.56 -30.81
CA LEU A 303 45.52 27.19 -32.01
C LEU A 303 46.02 28.61 -31.69
N SER A 304 45.29 29.37 -30.87
CA SER A 304 45.67 30.71 -30.44
C SER A 304 46.95 30.72 -29.59
N VAL A 305 47.09 29.76 -28.66
CA VAL A 305 48.29 29.60 -27.81
C VAL A 305 49.49 29.13 -28.62
N ALA A 306 49.31 28.19 -29.56
CA ALA A 306 50.37 27.73 -30.46
C ALA A 306 50.92 28.87 -31.32
N THR A 307 50.05 29.77 -31.78
CA THR A 307 50.46 30.96 -32.55
C THR A 307 51.32 31.92 -31.70
N MET A 308 51.07 32.00 -30.40
CA MET A 308 51.80 32.90 -29.49
C MET A 308 53.19 32.36 -29.09
N LEU A 309 53.36 31.03 -29.07
CA LEU A 309 54.61 30.37 -28.70
C LEU A 309 55.68 30.39 -29.82
N VAL A 310 55.27 30.57 -31.09
CA VAL A 310 56.18 30.60 -32.25
C VAL A 310 57.02 31.89 -32.31
N PHE A 311 56.64 32.96 -31.59
CA PHE A 311 57.26 34.28 -31.71
C PHE A 311 58.11 34.74 -30.51
N GLN A 312 58.47 33.85 -29.58
CA GLN A 312 59.38 34.23 -28.49
C GLN A 312 60.86 34.02 -28.85
N PRO A 313 61.71 35.06 -28.79
CA PRO A 313 63.15 34.94 -29.01
C PRO A 313 63.80 34.16 -27.87
N GLN A 314 64.64 33.17 -28.20
CA GLN A 314 65.32 32.34 -27.21
C GLN A 314 66.47 33.10 -26.53
N PRO A 315 66.48 33.22 -25.18
CA PRO A 315 67.64 33.71 -24.46
C PRO A 315 68.71 32.61 -24.39
N THR A 316 69.96 32.98 -24.68
CA THR A 316 71.17 32.19 -24.38
C THR A 316 71.33 32.10 -22.86
N GLY A 317 70.65 31.10 -22.28
CA GLY A 317 70.74 30.75 -20.87
C GLY A 317 71.87 29.78 -20.55
N PRO A 318 72.09 29.49 -19.27
CA PRO A 318 73.07 28.50 -18.80
C PRO A 318 72.82 27.11 -19.40
N GLY A 319 73.89 26.32 -19.50
CA GLY A 319 73.81 24.95 -20.06
C GLY A 319 72.81 24.07 -19.29
N LEU A 320 72.17 23.13 -20.00
CA LEU A 320 71.09 22.30 -19.48
C LEU A 320 71.40 21.62 -18.13
N ALA A 321 72.62 21.09 -17.96
CA ALA A 321 73.04 20.43 -16.72
C ALA A 321 73.09 21.39 -15.51
N GLU A 322 73.44 22.66 -15.72
CA GLU A 322 73.49 23.68 -14.65
C GLU A 322 72.07 24.06 -14.22
N ARG A 323 71.13 24.17 -15.17
CA ARG A 323 69.72 24.43 -14.85
C ARG A 323 69.06 23.26 -14.11
N ILE A 324 69.37 22.01 -14.48
CA ILE A 324 68.85 20.84 -13.77
C ILE A 324 69.40 20.81 -12.33
N ARG A 325 70.70 21.04 -12.11
CA ARG A 325 71.27 21.15 -10.75
C ARG A 325 70.66 22.28 -9.94
N ALA A 326 70.49 23.45 -10.56
CA ALA A 326 69.86 24.59 -9.90
C ALA A 326 68.42 24.25 -9.47
N TYR A 327 67.67 23.52 -10.31
CA TYR A 327 66.34 23.04 -9.95
C TYR A 327 66.39 22.01 -8.81
N GLU A 328 67.29 21.02 -8.87
CA GLU A 328 67.45 19.99 -7.83
C GLU A 328 67.79 20.59 -6.46
N GLN A 329 68.72 21.55 -6.40
CA GLN A 329 69.13 22.22 -5.16
C GLN A 329 68.00 23.05 -4.52
N HIS A 330 67.05 23.53 -5.32
CA HIS A 330 65.92 24.34 -4.87
C HIS A 330 64.60 23.57 -4.95
N GLU A 331 64.64 22.24 -5.09
CA GLU A 331 63.43 21.44 -5.19
C GLU A 331 62.64 21.55 -3.86
N PRO A 332 61.39 22.04 -3.90
CA PRO A 332 60.59 22.10 -2.69
C PRO A 332 60.09 20.71 -2.31
N GLU A 333 59.72 20.56 -1.04
CA GLU A 333 59.09 19.34 -0.50
C GLU A 333 57.90 18.89 -1.35
N ALA A 334 57.60 17.58 -1.35
CA ALA A 334 56.56 16.99 -2.19
C ALA A 334 55.19 17.67 -2.02
N GLU A 335 54.84 18.10 -0.79
CA GLU A 335 53.64 18.88 -0.48
C GLU A 335 53.51 20.13 -1.36
N VAL A 336 54.58 20.92 -1.46
CA VAL A 336 54.60 22.19 -2.21
C VAL A 336 54.81 21.93 -3.70
N ARG A 337 55.68 20.98 -4.05
CA ARG A 337 55.98 20.61 -5.44
C ARG A 337 54.77 20.06 -6.19
N LEU A 338 53.95 19.27 -5.50
CA LEU A 338 52.82 18.55 -6.10
C LEU A 338 51.47 19.27 -5.87
N ALA A 339 51.44 20.39 -5.13
CA ALA A 339 50.25 21.23 -4.98
C ALA A 339 49.89 21.95 -6.30
N TYR A 340 48.60 22.23 -6.53
CA TYR A 340 48.18 23.08 -7.65
C TYR A 340 48.30 24.56 -7.27
N PRO A 341 48.78 25.43 -8.18
CA PRO A 341 49.19 25.19 -9.57
C PRO A 341 50.65 24.75 -9.76
N ALA A 342 51.44 24.60 -8.69
CA ALA A 342 52.88 24.28 -8.75
C ALA A 342 53.18 22.96 -9.48
N LEU A 343 52.33 21.94 -9.37
CA LEU A 343 52.44 20.66 -10.06
C LEU A 343 52.59 20.85 -11.58
N THR A 344 51.68 21.61 -12.20
CA THR A 344 51.69 21.85 -13.65
C THR A 344 52.95 22.61 -14.07
N ARG A 345 53.35 23.61 -13.29
CA ARG A 345 54.59 24.36 -13.54
C ARG A 345 55.82 23.44 -13.48
N ASN A 346 55.93 22.64 -12.43
CA ASN A 346 57.07 21.75 -12.20
C ASN A 346 57.14 20.65 -13.28
N LYS A 347 55.99 20.10 -13.68
CA LYS A 347 55.87 19.16 -14.80
C LYS A 347 56.40 19.76 -16.10
N ASN A 348 55.98 20.98 -16.43
CA ASN A 348 56.38 21.66 -17.65
C ASN A 348 57.88 22.00 -17.65
N VAL A 349 58.44 22.43 -16.52
CA VAL A 349 59.88 22.71 -16.38
C VAL A 349 60.70 21.43 -16.59
N LEU A 350 60.35 20.34 -15.91
CA LEU A 350 61.06 19.07 -16.02
C LEU A 350 60.91 18.42 -17.41
N ALA A 351 59.73 18.54 -18.04
CA ALA A 351 59.50 18.07 -19.40
C ALA A 351 60.32 18.90 -20.39
N GLY A 352 60.41 20.22 -20.18
CA GLY A 352 61.31 21.09 -20.93
C GLY A 352 62.76 20.60 -20.87
N PHE A 353 63.27 20.27 -19.68
CA PHE A 353 64.63 19.72 -19.56
C PHE A 353 64.82 18.41 -20.33
N ARG A 354 63.83 17.51 -20.32
CA ARG A 354 63.86 16.24 -21.04
C ARG A 354 63.87 16.43 -22.57
N ASP A 355 63.08 17.39 -23.05
CA ASP A 355 62.82 17.60 -24.48
C ASP A 355 63.90 18.47 -25.15
N GLU A 356 64.83 19.05 -24.38
CA GLU A 356 65.92 19.87 -24.89
C GLU A 356 67.03 19.07 -25.60
N ALA A 357 67.51 19.61 -26.73
CA ALA A 357 68.63 19.07 -27.49
C ALA A 357 69.91 19.11 -26.64
N GLY A 358 70.29 17.97 -26.07
CA GLY A 358 71.42 17.83 -25.16
C GLY A 358 71.12 17.03 -23.90
N PHE A 359 69.84 16.70 -23.62
CA PHE A 359 69.47 15.92 -22.43
C PHE A 359 70.19 14.57 -22.34
N GLY A 360 70.40 13.88 -23.48
CA GLY A 360 71.16 12.63 -23.53
C GLY A 360 72.67 12.75 -23.25
N SER A 361 73.20 13.97 -23.13
CA SER A 361 74.61 14.25 -22.77
C SER A 361 74.78 14.78 -21.35
N VAL A 362 73.68 14.93 -20.60
CA VAL A 362 73.69 15.33 -19.19
C VAL A 362 74.22 14.17 -18.33
N PRO A 363 74.95 14.42 -17.23
CA PRO A 363 75.35 13.38 -16.27
C PRO A 363 74.20 12.44 -15.84
N ASP A 364 74.50 11.15 -15.70
CA ASP A 364 73.51 10.10 -15.45
C ASP A 364 72.66 10.31 -14.18
N ASP A 365 73.23 10.92 -13.14
CA ASP A 365 72.55 11.27 -11.89
C ASP A 365 71.44 12.30 -12.13
N LEU A 366 71.75 13.37 -12.87
CA LEU A 366 70.79 14.41 -13.23
C LEU A 366 69.75 13.91 -14.24
N HIS A 367 70.17 13.05 -15.17
CA HIS A 367 69.26 12.37 -16.09
C HIS A 367 68.24 11.51 -15.32
N ARG A 368 68.72 10.71 -14.36
CA ARG A 368 67.87 9.90 -13.47
C ARG A 368 66.96 10.76 -12.61
N PHE A 369 67.47 11.87 -12.06
CA PHE A 369 66.67 12.82 -11.27
C PHE A 369 65.47 13.33 -12.07
N VAL A 370 65.68 13.89 -13.27
CA VAL A 370 64.59 14.43 -14.10
C VAL A 370 63.56 13.36 -14.46
N LEU A 371 64.01 12.19 -14.90
CA LEU A 371 63.11 11.09 -15.26
C LEU A 371 62.33 10.55 -14.06
N THR A 372 62.97 10.44 -12.89
CA THR A 372 62.31 9.99 -11.65
C THR A 372 61.25 10.99 -11.20
N ARG A 373 61.54 12.29 -11.31
CA ARG A 373 60.59 13.35 -10.94
C ARG A 373 59.42 13.47 -11.91
N LEU A 374 59.66 13.33 -13.21
CA LEU A 374 58.57 13.25 -14.19
C LEU A 374 57.68 12.03 -13.95
N LYS A 375 58.27 10.88 -13.63
CA LYS A 375 57.53 9.68 -13.26
C LYS A 375 56.70 9.89 -11.99
N GLU A 376 57.28 10.47 -10.94
CA GLU A 376 56.56 10.76 -9.69
C GLU A 376 55.38 11.70 -9.92
N ILE A 377 55.54 12.76 -10.71
CA ILE A 377 54.45 13.69 -11.06
C ILE A 377 53.33 12.94 -11.79
N ALA A 378 53.67 12.10 -12.78
CA ALA A 378 52.69 11.32 -13.52
C ALA A 378 51.96 10.31 -12.62
N ASP A 379 52.68 9.60 -11.75
CA ASP A 379 52.10 8.68 -10.77
C ASP A 379 51.19 9.42 -9.77
N TYR A 380 51.58 10.63 -9.34
CA TYR A 380 50.78 11.47 -8.44
C TYR A 380 49.50 11.97 -9.10
N GLU A 381 49.57 12.44 -10.35
CA GLU A 381 48.40 12.85 -11.13
C GLU A 381 47.42 11.68 -11.28
N ALA A 382 47.92 10.50 -11.67
CA ALA A 382 47.10 9.29 -11.78
C ALA A 382 46.48 8.88 -10.44
N PHE A 383 47.25 8.92 -9.35
CA PHE A 383 46.74 8.65 -8.00
C PHE A 383 45.63 9.64 -7.60
N ARG A 384 45.85 10.94 -7.80
CA ARG A 384 44.89 11.99 -7.47
C ARG A 384 43.62 11.88 -8.31
N GLU A 385 43.76 11.66 -9.61
CA GLU A 385 42.61 11.45 -10.51
C GLU A 385 41.78 10.26 -10.06
N LYS A 386 42.44 9.12 -9.82
CA LYS A 386 41.80 7.92 -9.32
C LYS A 386 41.05 8.17 -8.01
N LEU A 387 41.70 8.83 -7.04
CA LEU A 387 41.07 9.21 -5.76
C LEU A 387 39.85 10.13 -5.97
N LEU A 388 39.94 11.14 -6.83
CA LEU A 388 38.85 12.09 -7.08
C LEU A 388 37.66 11.46 -7.81
N THR A 389 37.90 10.48 -8.69
CA THR A 389 36.85 9.73 -9.39
C THR A 389 36.23 8.61 -8.56
N PHE A 390 36.89 8.23 -7.47
CA PHE A 390 36.40 7.18 -6.58
C PHE A 390 35.20 7.66 -5.76
N GLN A 391 34.34 6.73 -5.35
CA GLN A 391 33.19 7.02 -4.50
C GLN A 391 33.68 7.50 -3.12
N ALA A 392 33.23 8.69 -2.67
CA ALA A 392 33.61 9.19 -1.36
C ALA A 392 32.76 8.48 -0.28
N PRO A 393 33.25 8.43 0.99
CA PRO A 393 32.47 7.88 2.09
C PRO A 393 31.08 8.51 2.23
N GLU A 394 30.94 9.82 1.97
CA GLU A 394 29.67 10.57 2.03
C GLU A 394 28.62 10.13 1.00
N ASP A 395 29.05 9.48 -0.09
CA ASP A 395 28.18 8.98 -1.16
C ASP A 395 27.70 7.55 -0.91
N THR A 396 28.12 6.91 0.17
CA THR A 396 27.70 5.55 0.53
C THR A 396 26.36 5.54 1.26
N ARG A 397 25.58 4.46 1.12
CA ARG A 397 24.28 4.28 1.79
C ARG A 397 24.17 2.99 2.59
N THR A 398 25.20 2.15 2.53
CA THR A 398 25.26 0.89 3.26
C THR A 398 26.62 0.73 3.94
N LEU A 399 26.67 -0.03 5.04
CA LEU A 399 27.93 -0.38 5.69
C LEU A 399 28.83 -1.25 4.78
N GLY A 400 28.23 -2.03 3.87
CA GLY A 400 28.95 -2.80 2.87
C GLY A 400 29.73 -1.90 1.91
N ASP A 401 29.08 -0.88 1.36
CA ASP A 401 29.73 0.13 0.50
C ASP A 401 30.84 0.87 1.24
N LEU A 402 30.56 1.30 2.46
CA LEU A 402 31.54 1.98 3.30
C LEU A 402 32.78 1.13 3.56
N THR A 403 32.59 -0.17 3.80
CA THR A 403 33.69 -1.14 3.97
C THR A 403 34.50 -1.30 2.68
N ARG A 404 33.84 -1.34 1.52
CA ARG A 404 34.54 -1.37 0.21
C ARG A 404 35.37 -0.11 -0.01
N VAL A 405 34.83 1.06 0.35
CA VAL A 405 35.57 2.34 0.28
C VAL A 405 36.80 2.30 1.17
N GLU A 406 36.68 1.85 2.42
CA GLU A 406 37.83 1.71 3.33
C GLU A 406 38.88 0.71 2.82
N GLN A 407 38.45 -0.44 2.28
CA GLN A 407 39.35 -1.44 1.70
C GLN A 407 40.10 -0.87 0.50
N ALA A 408 39.41 -0.15 -0.40
CA ALA A 408 40.04 0.51 -1.53
C ALA A 408 41.03 1.59 -1.06
N LEU A 409 40.67 2.39 -0.04
CA LEU A 409 41.57 3.39 0.55
C LEU A 409 42.83 2.75 1.15
N ASN A 410 42.70 1.60 1.81
CA ASN A 410 43.82 0.89 2.43
C ASN A 410 44.65 0.02 1.47
N GLY A 411 44.09 -0.37 0.32
CA GLY A 411 44.75 -1.20 -0.69
C GLY A 411 45.04 -0.43 -1.98
N GLU A 412 44.06 -0.42 -2.89
CA GLU A 412 44.20 0.12 -4.24
C GLU A 412 44.60 1.60 -4.30
N LEU A 413 44.19 2.38 -3.30
CA LEU A 413 44.47 3.81 -3.13
C LEU A 413 45.42 4.05 -1.94
N ALA A 414 46.23 3.06 -1.56
CA ALA A 414 47.32 3.25 -0.62
C ALA A 414 48.39 4.18 -1.21
N LEU A 415 49.02 4.99 -0.35
CA LEU A 415 50.15 5.82 -0.77
C LEU A 415 51.34 4.91 -1.13
N PRO A 416 51.97 5.06 -2.31
CA PRO A 416 53.14 4.28 -2.66
C PRO A 416 54.28 4.54 -1.65
N PRO A 417 54.88 3.50 -1.04
CA PRO A 417 55.82 3.67 0.07
C PRO A 417 57.15 4.31 -0.33
N HIS A 418 57.47 4.34 -1.62
CA HIS A 418 58.70 4.94 -2.14
C HIS A 418 58.58 6.45 -2.42
N TYR A 419 57.38 7.03 -2.28
CA TYR A 419 57.17 8.47 -2.44
C TYR A 419 56.84 9.16 -1.11
N ALA A 420 57.34 10.38 -0.95
CA ALA A 420 57.11 11.21 0.24
C ALA A 420 55.76 11.96 0.17
N TRP A 421 54.67 11.29 -0.20
CA TRP A 421 53.38 11.94 -0.46
C TRP A 421 52.56 12.26 0.80
N GLY A 422 53.01 11.86 2.00
CA GLY A 422 52.21 11.88 3.23
C GLY A 422 51.63 13.24 3.64
N ARG A 423 52.17 14.35 3.12
CA ARG A 423 51.70 15.73 3.37
C ARG A 423 51.09 16.40 2.15
N THR A 424 50.91 15.70 1.04
CA THR A 424 50.27 16.26 -0.15
C THR A 424 48.76 16.34 0.02
N THR A 425 48.10 17.23 -0.74
CA THR A 425 46.63 17.43 -0.64
C THR A 425 45.81 16.15 -0.90
N ALA A 426 46.25 15.31 -1.83
CA ALA A 426 45.65 14.01 -2.09
C ALA A 426 45.83 13.00 -0.93
N ALA A 427 46.98 13.02 -0.25
CA ALA A 427 47.20 12.20 0.93
C ALA A 427 46.37 12.67 2.14
N GLU A 428 46.19 13.99 2.29
CA GLU A 428 45.29 14.57 3.30
C GLU A 428 43.83 14.20 3.02
N LEU A 429 43.38 14.28 1.75
CA LEU A 429 42.04 13.87 1.36
C LEU A 429 41.80 12.38 1.66
N ARG A 430 42.75 11.50 1.32
CA ARG A 430 42.69 10.07 1.66
C ARG A 430 42.58 9.85 3.17
N ARG A 431 43.40 10.56 3.97
CA ARG A 431 43.38 10.46 5.44
C ARG A 431 42.04 10.94 5.99
N LYS A 432 41.51 12.06 5.47
CA LYS A 432 40.17 12.53 5.78
C LYS A 432 39.12 11.47 5.48
N TRP A 433 39.11 10.88 4.29
CA TRP A 433 38.10 9.87 3.94
C TRP A 433 38.16 8.61 4.82
N LEU A 434 39.34 8.21 5.27
CA LEU A 434 39.47 7.16 6.29
C LEU A 434 38.87 7.59 7.64
N ALA A 435 39.07 8.84 8.06
CA ALA A 435 38.46 9.38 9.26
C ALA A 435 36.92 9.51 9.13
N ASP A 436 36.44 9.97 7.97
CA ASP A 436 35.02 10.06 7.65
C ASP A 436 34.34 8.69 7.69
N ALA A 437 34.97 7.65 7.14
CA ALA A 437 34.39 6.31 7.15
C ALA A 437 34.26 5.74 8.58
N ALA A 438 35.25 6.00 9.44
CA ALA A 438 35.15 5.68 10.85
C ALA A 438 34.04 6.48 11.55
N ALA A 439 33.97 7.80 11.32
CA ALA A 439 32.95 8.68 11.91
C ALA A 439 31.53 8.31 11.48
N ILE A 440 31.31 8.01 10.19
CA ILE A 440 30.01 7.55 9.66
C ILE A 440 29.59 6.25 10.33
N ARG A 441 30.50 5.27 10.48
CA ARG A 441 30.19 3.99 11.13
C ARG A 441 29.77 4.18 12.59
N THR A 442 30.50 5.00 13.35
CA THR A 442 30.15 5.30 14.74
C THR A 442 28.79 5.98 14.83
N ALA A 443 28.54 7.00 14.01
CA ALA A 443 27.28 7.73 14.00
C ALA A 443 26.09 6.86 13.54
N GLU A 444 26.27 6.01 12.53
CA GLU A 444 25.26 5.04 12.09
C GLU A 444 24.86 4.10 13.23
N ALA A 445 25.83 3.54 13.94
CA ALA A 445 25.57 2.63 15.05
C ALA A 445 24.81 3.34 16.20
N GLU A 446 25.20 4.56 16.55
CA GLU A 446 24.53 5.36 17.58
C GLU A 446 23.08 5.70 17.20
N LEU A 447 22.86 6.17 15.96
CA LEU A 447 21.52 6.46 15.44
C LEU A 447 20.63 5.21 15.42
N PHE A 448 21.16 4.09 14.93
CA PHE A 448 20.43 2.82 14.87
C PHE A 448 20.04 2.35 16.28
N GLU A 449 20.98 2.38 17.23
CA GLU A 449 20.70 1.99 18.62
C GLU A 449 19.65 2.89 19.29
N ARG A 450 19.64 4.18 18.95
CA ARG A 450 18.62 5.11 19.45
C ARG A 450 17.22 4.76 18.92
N TYR A 451 17.07 4.52 17.63
CA TYR A 451 15.79 4.10 17.07
C TYR A 451 15.34 2.73 17.60
N ARG A 452 16.29 1.80 17.78
CA ARG A 452 16.02 0.51 18.42
C ARG A 452 15.51 0.68 19.86
N ASP A 453 16.05 1.62 20.62
CA ASP A 453 15.54 1.97 21.96
C ASP A 453 14.11 2.51 21.90
N TYR A 454 13.81 3.43 20.97
CA TYR A 454 12.44 3.93 20.78
C TYR A 454 11.46 2.82 20.44
N VAL A 455 11.79 1.94 19.49
CA VAL A 455 10.97 0.77 19.14
C VAL A 455 10.75 -0.12 20.37
N ARG A 456 11.80 -0.42 21.14
CA ARG A 456 11.70 -1.26 22.34
C ARG A 456 10.78 -0.63 23.40
N ARG A 457 11.00 0.63 23.75
CA ARG A 457 10.18 1.36 24.74
C ARG A 457 8.74 1.47 24.27
N GLY A 458 8.53 1.79 22.99
CA GLY A 458 7.20 1.93 22.43
C GLY A 458 6.45 0.60 22.33
N THR A 459 7.17 -0.49 22.07
CA THR A 459 6.65 -1.85 22.17
C THR A 459 6.20 -2.12 23.59
N VAL A 460 7.04 -1.93 24.61
CA VAL A 460 6.65 -2.15 26.03
C VAL A 460 5.38 -1.37 26.39
N LEU A 461 5.24 -0.13 25.94
CA LEU A 461 4.04 0.68 26.17
C LEU A 461 2.81 0.14 25.42
N THR A 462 2.98 -0.38 24.21
CA THR A 462 1.90 -1.02 23.43
C THR A 462 1.42 -2.31 24.09
N TYR A 463 2.32 -3.04 24.76
CA TYR A 463 2.05 -4.32 25.44
C TYR A 463 1.76 -4.15 26.95
N SER A 464 1.38 -2.94 27.39
CA SER A 464 1.07 -2.69 28.80
C SER A 464 -0.23 -3.38 29.21
N ALA A 465 -0.26 -4.04 30.38
CA ALA A 465 -1.45 -4.76 30.84
C ALA A 465 -2.66 -3.86 31.16
N SER A 466 -2.45 -2.55 31.31
CA SER A 466 -3.48 -1.53 31.52
C SER A 466 -3.00 -0.19 30.96
N LEU A 467 -3.95 0.66 30.54
CA LEU A 467 -3.69 2.03 30.07
C LEU A 467 -3.81 3.09 31.18
N GLY A 468 -4.02 2.67 32.42
CA GLY A 468 -4.14 3.54 33.59
C GLY A 468 -2.80 4.05 34.15
N GLY A 469 -2.85 4.76 35.28
CA GLY A 469 -1.66 5.26 35.97
C GLY A 469 -0.88 6.30 35.15
N ASN A 470 0.45 6.13 35.06
CA ASN A 470 1.36 7.03 34.35
C ASN A 470 1.54 6.72 32.86
N TRP A 471 0.86 5.67 32.34
CA TRP A 471 1.05 5.19 30.97
C TRP A 471 0.95 6.31 29.92
N ARG A 472 -0.06 7.18 30.03
CA ARG A 472 -0.24 8.32 29.11
C ARG A 472 0.94 9.30 29.14
N ALA A 473 1.46 9.60 30.33
CA ALA A 473 2.59 10.50 30.49
C ALA A 473 3.88 9.88 29.91
N GLU A 474 4.07 8.57 30.06
CA GLU A 474 5.21 7.84 29.49
C GLU A 474 5.16 7.82 27.96
N VAL A 475 3.98 7.58 27.36
CA VAL A 475 3.77 7.70 25.92
C VAL A 475 4.06 9.12 25.45
N GLY A 476 3.51 10.13 26.12
CA GLY A 476 3.76 11.54 25.79
C GLY A 476 5.24 11.91 25.85
N ALA A 477 5.96 11.46 26.87
CA ALA A 477 7.39 11.70 27.03
C ALA A 477 8.21 11.03 25.91
N LEU A 478 7.90 9.77 25.58
CA LEU A 478 8.58 9.06 24.49
C LEU A 478 8.33 9.73 23.12
N LEU A 479 7.08 10.10 22.84
CA LEU A 479 6.71 10.79 21.59
C LEU A 479 7.40 12.16 21.50
N ALA A 480 7.45 12.93 22.59
CA ALA A 480 8.13 14.22 22.62
C ALA A 480 9.64 14.09 22.45
N GLU A 481 10.26 13.07 23.06
CA GLU A 481 11.68 12.77 22.91
C GLU A 481 12.02 12.41 21.45
N ALA A 482 11.18 11.58 20.81
CA ALA A 482 11.41 11.09 19.45
C ALA A 482 10.81 11.99 18.35
N ALA A 483 10.22 13.14 18.71
CA ALA A 483 9.70 14.11 17.75
C ALA A 483 10.81 14.85 16.97
N ARG A 484 12.06 14.69 17.39
CA ARG A 484 13.24 15.25 16.71
C ARG A 484 14.22 14.12 16.39
N PRO A 485 14.97 14.22 15.28
CA PRO A 485 16.07 13.32 15.02
C PRO A 485 17.03 13.29 16.21
N PRO A 486 17.65 12.12 16.54
CA PRO A 486 18.57 12.01 17.66
C PRO A 486 19.74 12.99 17.66
N ALA A 487 20.15 13.42 16.47
CA ALA A 487 21.16 14.44 16.24
C ALA A 487 20.70 15.40 15.12
N PRO A 488 21.07 16.70 15.17
CA PRO A 488 20.72 17.64 14.10
C PRO A 488 21.38 17.25 12.78
N LEU A 489 20.59 17.07 11.71
CA LEU A 489 21.06 16.48 10.45
C LEU A 489 22.15 17.28 9.74
N ASN A 490 22.19 18.60 9.96
CA ASN A 490 23.15 19.50 9.33
C ASN A 490 24.44 19.68 10.16
N ASP A 491 24.52 19.12 11.37
CA ASP A 491 25.71 19.24 12.19
C ASP A 491 26.82 18.31 11.68
N PRO A 492 28.10 18.75 11.69
CA PRO A 492 29.22 17.93 11.27
C PRO A 492 29.41 16.75 12.23
N LEU A 493 29.77 15.59 11.67
CA LEU A 493 30.07 14.40 12.45
C LEU A 493 31.32 14.60 13.30
N PRO A 494 31.28 14.23 14.60
CA PRO A 494 32.49 14.15 15.42
C PRO A 494 33.53 13.25 14.74
N GLY A 495 34.73 13.78 14.52
CA GLY A 495 35.83 13.04 13.87
C GLY A 495 35.91 13.15 12.34
N SER A 496 35.01 13.90 11.68
CA SER A 496 35.11 14.23 10.25
C SER A 496 35.77 15.61 10.04
N PRO A 497 37.09 15.67 9.72
CA PRO A 497 37.79 16.95 9.58
C PRO A 497 37.42 17.66 8.28
N ALA A 498 37.31 19.00 8.31
CA ALA A 498 37.21 19.81 7.11
C ALA A 498 38.60 20.12 6.52
N LEU A 499 38.70 20.10 5.20
CA LEU A 499 39.88 20.49 4.42
C LEU A 499 39.48 21.56 3.41
N GLU A 500 40.37 22.52 3.14
CA GLU A 500 40.16 23.61 2.16
C GLU A 500 40.38 23.12 0.72
N GLN A 501 39.66 22.08 0.30
CA GLN A 501 39.73 21.54 -1.06
C GLN A 501 38.41 20.89 -1.50
N LEU A 502 38.31 20.56 -2.79
CA LEU A 502 37.16 19.86 -3.35
C LEU A 502 36.95 18.51 -2.63
N ARG A 503 35.71 18.19 -2.24
CA ARG A 503 35.34 17.02 -1.41
C ARG A 503 36.01 17.00 -0.02
N GLY A 504 36.48 18.17 0.42
CA GLY A 504 37.08 18.39 1.74
C GLY A 504 36.09 18.82 2.82
N LYS A 505 34.79 18.95 2.55
CA LYS A 505 33.81 19.32 3.58
C LYS A 505 33.67 18.22 4.64
N SER A 506 33.42 18.59 5.88
CA SER A 506 33.03 17.63 6.92
C SER A 506 31.72 16.95 6.53
N VAL A 507 31.66 15.64 6.78
CA VAL A 507 30.43 14.85 6.67
C VAL A 507 29.48 15.28 7.79
N THR A 508 28.19 15.39 7.51
CA THR A 508 27.16 15.73 8.50
C THR A 508 26.34 14.50 8.90
N TYR A 509 25.54 14.62 9.97
CA TYR A 509 24.61 13.56 10.40
C TYR A 509 23.60 13.12 9.34
N TRP A 510 23.36 13.95 8.31
CA TRP A 510 22.57 13.58 7.14
C TRP A 510 23.02 12.27 6.48
N VAL A 511 24.33 12.02 6.37
CA VAL A 511 24.86 10.82 5.71
C VAL A 511 24.47 9.54 6.46
N PRO A 512 24.88 9.31 7.72
CA PRO A 512 24.51 8.10 8.46
C PRO A 512 23.00 7.99 8.72
N TYR A 513 22.26 9.10 8.76
CA TYR A 513 20.81 9.07 8.87
C TYR A 513 20.13 8.34 7.69
N ASN A 514 20.70 8.48 6.49
CA ASN A 514 20.22 7.84 5.26
C ASN A 514 20.84 6.45 5.02
N PHE A 515 21.50 5.85 6.02
CA PHE A 515 21.96 4.47 5.89
C PHE A 515 20.78 3.51 6.04
N GLU A 516 20.78 2.45 5.23
CA GLU A 516 19.69 1.47 5.16
C GLU A 516 19.21 0.97 6.52
N ARG A 517 20.13 0.62 7.44
CA ARG A 517 19.78 0.14 8.78
C ARG A 517 19.12 1.21 9.64
N VAL A 518 19.59 2.45 9.56
CA VAL A 518 19.03 3.58 10.31
C VAL A 518 17.65 3.94 9.75
N ASP A 519 17.50 3.96 8.42
CA ASP A 519 16.21 4.15 7.76
C ASP A 519 15.21 3.08 8.18
N GLN A 520 15.60 1.80 8.16
CA GLN A 520 14.76 0.70 8.64
C GLN A 520 14.39 0.86 10.12
N GLY A 521 15.34 1.25 10.97
CA GLY A 521 15.09 1.55 12.38
C GLY A 521 14.07 2.67 12.57
N ARG A 522 14.17 3.72 11.75
CA ARG A 522 13.25 4.86 11.74
C ARG A 522 11.84 4.47 11.30
N ARG A 523 11.69 3.73 10.19
CA ARG A 523 10.39 3.23 9.72
C ARG A 523 9.71 2.33 10.75
N ASN A 524 10.48 1.44 11.38
CA ASN A 524 9.98 0.61 12.47
C ASN A 524 9.49 1.45 13.65
N TRP A 525 10.20 2.54 13.97
CA TRP A 525 9.77 3.47 14.99
C TRP A 525 8.51 4.23 14.58
N GLU A 526 8.41 4.76 13.35
CA GLU A 526 7.22 5.43 12.83
C GLU A 526 5.96 4.54 12.94
N PHE A 527 6.07 3.27 12.55
CA PHE A 527 4.99 2.30 12.71
C PHE A 527 4.54 2.14 14.18
N ILE A 528 5.49 2.02 15.11
CA ILE A 528 5.19 1.90 16.55
C ILE A 528 4.65 3.22 17.13
N ARG A 529 5.19 4.36 16.71
CA ARG A 529 4.77 5.71 17.10
C ARG A 529 3.31 5.94 16.74
N ASP A 530 2.91 5.59 15.52
CA ASP A 530 1.54 5.78 15.03
C ASP A 530 0.58 4.85 15.78
N ARG A 531 0.97 3.58 15.95
CA ARG A 531 0.18 2.62 16.73
C ARG A 531 -0.02 3.06 18.18
N LEU A 532 1.03 3.58 18.84
CA LEU A 532 0.94 4.13 20.19
C LEU A 532 0.05 5.36 20.25
N THR A 533 0.15 6.24 19.26
CA THR A 533 -0.68 7.43 19.15
C THR A 533 -2.15 7.03 19.04
N HIS A 534 -2.48 6.08 18.17
CA HIS A 534 -3.85 5.58 18.01
C HIS A 534 -4.35 4.85 19.25
N LEU A 535 -3.51 4.06 19.92
CA LEU A 535 -3.87 3.40 21.17
C LEU A 535 -4.15 4.41 22.30
N ARG A 536 -3.32 5.46 22.39
CA ARG A 536 -3.48 6.55 23.35
C ARG A 536 -4.78 7.31 23.09
N ASP A 537 -5.05 7.68 21.84
CA ASP A 537 -6.23 8.44 21.45
C ASP A 537 -7.52 7.64 21.69
N LEU A 538 -7.53 6.35 21.33
CA LEU A 538 -8.65 5.44 21.64
C LEU A 538 -8.83 5.25 23.16
N GLY A 539 -7.72 5.09 23.89
CA GLY A 539 -7.72 4.99 25.35
C GLY A 539 -8.29 6.24 26.02
N ASP A 540 -7.96 7.43 25.53
CA ASP A 540 -8.54 8.70 25.98
C ASP A 540 -10.04 8.77 25.69
N ALA A 541 -10.45 8.44 24.47
CA ALA A 541 -11.85 8.45 24.04
C ALA A 541 -12.73 7.49 24.87
N LEU A 542 -12.18 6.34 25.29
CA LEU A 542 -12.83 5.35 26.16
C LEU A 542 -12.70 5.67 27.66
N GLY A 543 -11.95 6.71 28.00
CA GLY A 543 -11.73 7.14 29.38
C GLY A 543 -10.84 6.19 30.20
N LEU A 544 -9.95 5.44 29.54
CA LEU A 544 -9.05 4.45 30.16
C LEU A 544 -7.73 5.05 30.65
N THR A 545 -7.30 6.15 30.06
CA THR A 545 -6.07 6.87 30.46
C THR A 545 -6.37 7.92 31.53
N ALA A 546 -5.35 8.35 32.28
CA ALA A 546 -5.47 9.45 33.25
C ALA A 546 -4.53 10.62 32.88
N GLY A 547 -4.86 11.83 33.33
CA GLY A 547 -4.00 13.01 33.17
C GLY A 547 -4.79 14.33 33.07
N PRO A 548 -4.20 15.46 33.47
CA PRO A 548 -4.85 16.78 33.43
C PRO A 548 -5.15 17.26 32.00
N ASP A 549 -4.30 16.89 31.04
CA ASP A 549 -4.42 17.28 29.62
C ASP A 549 -5.13 16.23 28.75
N ARG A 550 -5.91 15.33 29.38
CA ARG A 550 -6.68 14.33 28.63
C ARG A 550 -7.90 15.01 28.00
N PRO A 551 -8.17 14.77 26.70
CA PRO A 551 -9.45 15.15 26.11
C PRO A 551 -10.65 14.55 26.84
N GLU A 552 -11.83 15.05 26.52
CA GLU A 552 -13.08 14.48 27.01
C GLU A 552 -13.23 13.02 26.53
N ALA A 553 -13.67 12.13 27.43
CA ALA A 553 -13.87 10.72 27.11
C ALA A 553 -15.19 10.52 26.34
N VAL A 554 -15.15 10.79 25.03
CA VAL A 554 -16.34 10.88 24.17
C VAL A 554 -17.15 9.58 24.02
N PHE A 555 -16.57 8.41 24.30
CA PHE A 555 -17.29 7.12 24.31
C PHE A 555 -17.77 6.70 25.71
N VAL A 556 -17.46 7.48 26.75
CA VAL A 556 -18.05 7.28 28.09
C VAL A 556 -19.41 7.96 28.13
N LEU A 557 -20.43 7.20 27.73
CA LEU A 557 -21.81 7.69 27.70
C LEU A 557 -22.44 7.58 29.09
N PRO A 558 -23.08 8.65 29.61
CA PRO A 558 -23.89 8.56 30.83
C PRO A 558 -25.11 7.66 30.60
N ASP A 559 -25.72 7.13 31.66
CA ASP A 559 -26.99 6.42 31.54
C ASP A 559 -28.14 7.37 31.14
N PRO A 560 -29.13 6.94 30.34
CA PRO A 560 -30.31 7.75 30.04
C PRO A 560 -31.08 8.07 31.34
N GLY A 561 -31.45 9.34 31.52
CA GLY A 561 -32.19 9.82 32.69
C GLY A 561 -32.61 11.28 32.53
N ALA A 562 -33.34 11.82 33.52
CA ALA A 562 -33.92 13.16 33.45
C ALA A 562 -32.87 14.29 33.29
N ALA A 563 -31.63 14.06 33.70
CA ALA A 563 -30.54 15.03 33.58
C ALA A 563 -29.79 14.96 32.23
N VAL A 564 -30.11 14.00 31.35
CA VAL A 564 -29.38 13.75 30.10
C VAL A 564 -30.30 13.92 28.90
N ASP A 565 -30.02 14.94 28.08
CA ASP A 565 -30.70 15.14 26.80
C ASP A 565 -30.21 14.12 25.77
N SER A 566 -30.94 13.01 25.66
CA SER A 566 -30.60 11.92 24.73
C SER A 566 -30.68 12.34 23.26
N ALA A 567 -31.42 13.41 22.94
CA ALA A 567 -31.56 13.89 21.57
C ALA A 567 -30.31 14.64 21.08
N LYS A 568 -29.59 15.32 21.98
CA LYS A 568 -28.38 16.09 21.63
C LYS A 568 -27.07 15.35 21.91
N LEU A 569 -27.09 14.40 22.85
CA LEU A 569 -25.88 13.75 23.33
C LEU A 569 -25.01 13.15 22.20
N ALA A 570 -25.60 12.46 21.21
CA ALA A 570 -24.81 11.85 20.14
C ALA A 570 -24.08 12.88 19.26
N GLY A 571 -24.78 13.92 18.82
CA GLY A 571 -24.20 15.04 18.07
C GLY A 571 -23.09 15.73 18.86
N ASP A 572 -23.31 16.01 20.15
CA ASP A 572 -22.31 16.62 21.02
C ASP A 572 -21.05 15.75 21.15
N ARG A 573 -21.21 14.42 21.30
CA ARG A 573 -20.09 13.47 21.37
C ARG A 573 -19.33 13.35 20.05
N LEU A 574 -20.02 13.33 18.90
CA LEU A 574 -19.38 13.32 17.59
C LEU A 574 -18.61 14.62 17.33
N ALA A 575 -19.19 15.77 17.67
CA ALA A 575 -18.52 17.06 17.52
C ALA A 575 -17.30 17.17 18.45
N ALA A 576 -17.37 16.65 19.66
CA ALA A 576 -16.24 16.56 20.57
C ALA A 576 -15.14 15.62 20.04
N LEU A 577 -15.52 14.46 19.48
CA LEU A 577 -14.58 13.51 18.88
C LEU A 577 -13.79 14.16 17.73
N LEU A 578 -14.48 14.77 16.77
CA LEU A 578 -13.85 15.42 15.60
C LEU A 578 -12.93 16.58 15.99
N ARG A 579 -13.30 17.33 17.04
CA ARG A 579 -12.48 18.43 17.57
C ARG A 579 -11.24 17.93 18.30
N SER A 580 -11.36 16.87 19.09
CA SER A 580 -10.25 16.34 19.89
C SER A 580 -9.28 15.47 19.07
N TYR A 581 -9.77 14.82 18.01
CA TYR A 581 -9.01 13.89 17.19
C TYR A 581 -9.26 14.19 15.70
N PRO A 582 -8.69 15.29 15.17
CA PRO A 582 -8.85 15.65 13.76
C PRO A 582 -8.16 14.59 12.88
N ARG A 583 -8.88 14.08 11.87
CA ARG A 583 -8.40 13.06 10.92
C ARG A 583 -8.91 13.40 9.52
N GLU A 584 -8.21 12.89 8.50
CA GLU A 584 -8.62 13.06 7.09
C GLU A 584 -9.93 12.30 6.78
N THR A 585 -10.14 11.16 7.45
CA THR A 585 -11.37 10.36 7.32
C THR A 585 -12.13 10.31 8.64
N GLU A 586 -13.47 10.39 8.59
CA GLU A 586 -14.33 10.30 9.77
C GLU A 586 -14.53 8.86 10.28
N ASP A 587 -13.76 7.89 9.75
CA ASP A 587 -14.05 6.47 9.88
C ASP A 587 -13.17 5.74 10.90
N TYR A 588 -12.13 6.41 11.41
CA TYR A 588 -11.17 5.98 12.43
C TYR A 588 -10.74 4.51 12.27
N SER A 589 -10.43 4.10 11.05
CA SER A 589 -10.07 2.72 10.72
C SER A 589 -8.82 2.22 11.48
N GLU A 590 -7.93 3.15 11.83
CA GLU A 590 -6.74 2.92 12.62
C GLU A 590 -7.02 2.55 14.09
N TRP A 591 -8.22 2.87 14.62
CA TRP A 591 -8.63 2.49 15.97
C TRP A 591 -9.20 1.07 16.07
N GLN A 592 -9.34 0.35 14.97
CA GLN A 592 -9.90 -1.00 15.01
C GLN A 592 -9.09 -1.93 15.92
N LEU A 593 -9.77 -2.73 16.76
CA LEU A 593 -9.10 -3.57 17.76
C LEU A 593 -8.07 -4.54 17.17
N ARG A 594 -8.26 -5.00 15.93
CA ARG A 594 -7.30 -5.87 15.22
C ARG A 594 -5.92 -5.22 15.00
N ASN A 595 -5.85 -3.89 15.01
CA ASN A 595 -4.60 -3.13 14.92
C ASN A 595 -3.80 -3.21 16.23
N PHE A 596 -4.41 -3.70 17.32
CA PHE A 596 -3.78 -3.91 18.62
C PHE A 596 -3.71 -5.41 18.94
N ARG A 597 -2.71 -6.12 18.41
CA ARG A 597 -2.56 -7.59 18.49
C ARG A 597 -2.23 -8.20 19.88
N ASP A 598 -2.28 -7.42 20.96
CA ASP A 598 -1.95 -7.91 22.32
C ASP A 598 -3.15 -8.61 22.97
N PRO A 599 -3.03 -9.68 23.78
CA PRO A 599 -4.17 -10.26 24.49
C PRO A 599 -4.80 -9.43 25.63
N ALA A 600 -4.06 -8.58 26.35
CA ALA A 600 -4.55 -7.93 27.58
C ALA A 600 -5.35 -6.64 27.32
N VAL A 601 -4.80 -5.72 26.52
CA VAL A 601 -5.41 -4.41 26.25
C VAL A 601 -6.73 -4.52 25.46
N PRO A 602 -6.84 -5.36 24.42
CA PRO A 602 -8.08 -5.50 23.67
C PRO A 602 -9.25 -6.03 24.48
N GLY A 603 -9.00 -6.77 25.57
CA GLY A 603 -10.06 -7.19 26.50
C GLY A 603 -10.72 -6.00 27.18
N GLU A 604 -9.92 -5.11 27.77
CA GLU A 604 -10.42 -3.89 28.42
C GLU A 604 -11.04 -2.92 27.40
N LEU A 605 -10.40 -2.73 26.23
CA LEU A 605 -10.94 -1.91 25.15
C LEU A 605 -12.29 -2.44 24.65
N ALA A 606 -12.38 -3.76 24.36
CA ALA A 606 -13.60 -4.40 23.92
C ALA A 606 -14.72 -4.26 24.96
N GLU A 607 -14.42 -4.48 26.25
CA GLU A 607 -15.42 -4.33 27.31
C GLU A 607 -15.98 -2.90 27.37
N ARG A 608 -15.12 -1.89 27.23
CA ARG A 608 -15.54 -0.47 27.21
C ARG A 608 -16.36 -0.13 25.97
N LEU A 609 -15.95 -0.59 24.79
CA LEU A 609 -16.71 -0.42 23.55
C LEU A 609 -18.08 -1.10 23.63
N ASP A 610 -18.13 -2.34 24.13
CA ASP A 610 -19.38 -3.08 24.32
C ASP A 610 -20.31 -2.38 25.33
N ARG A 611 -19.73 -1.79 26.39
CA ARG A 611 -20.48 -0.96 27.35
C ARG A 611 -21.02 0.31 26.69
N ALA A 612 -20.21 1.00 25.89
CA ALA A 612 -20.63 2.20 25.15
C ALA A 612 -21.77 1.88 24.17
N LEU A 613 -21.66 0.78 23.40
CA LEU A 613 -22.73 0.30 22.52
C LEU A 613 -24.02 0.00 23.29
N ARG A 614 -23.95 -0.71 24.43
CA ARG A 614 -25.12 -1.00 25.26
C ARG A 614 -25.77 0.27 25.84
N THR A 615 -24.97 1.23 26.31
CA THR A 615 -25.50 2.49 26.86
C THR A 615 -26.10 3.36 25.76
N GLY A 616 -25.42 3.54 24.64
CA GLY A 616 -25.98 4.27 23.50
C GLY A 616 -27.23 3.59 22.93
N GLY A 617 -27.27 2.25 22.93
CA GLY A 617 -28.48 1.52 22.58
C GLY A 617 -29.66 1.81 23.51
N ARG A 618 -29.42 1.95 24.82
CA ARG A 618 -30.46 2.37 25.77
C ARG A 618 -30.95 3.81 25.54
N HIS A 619 -30.09 4.73 25.09
CA HIS A 619 -30.54 6.07 24.68
C HIS A 619 -31.45 6.01 23.44
N VAL A 620 -31.06 5.26 22.41
CA VAL A 620 -31.89 5.06 21.22
C VAL A 620 -33.24 4.43 21.60
N GLN A 621 -33.23 3.39 22.44
CA GLN A 621 -34.46 2.77 22.95
C GLN A 621 -35.33 3.75 23.75
N SER A 622 -34.73 4.66 24.53
CA SER A 622 -35.45 5.70 25.25
C SER A 622 -36.16 6.67 24.30
N LEU A 623 -35.45 7.15 23.28
CA LEU A 623 -36.01 8.03 22.23
C LEU A 623 -37.13 7.32 21.44
N LEU A 624 -36.98 6.03 21.17
CA LEU A 624 -38.02 5.23 20.51
C LEU A 624 -39.27 5.09 21.38
N ARG A 625 -39.12 4.86 22.70
CA ARG A 625 -40.26 4.82 23.63
C ARG A 625 -40.96 6.18 23.72
N GLU A 626 -40.21 7.27 23.80
CA GLU A 626 -40.76 8.63 23.80
C GLU A 626 -41.55 8.90 22.51
N ARG A 627 -41.03 8.46 21.35
CA ARG A 627 -41.72 8.58 20.07
C ARG A 627 -42.99 7.74 19.97
N LEU A 628 -42.97 6.53 20.53
CA LEU A 628 -44.19 5.72 20.69
C LEU A 628 -45.18 6.39 21.67
N GLY A 629 -44.75 7.35 22.48
CA GLY A 629 -45.60 8.13 23.37
C GLY A 629 -46.08 7.33 24.59
N PRO A 630 -47.10 7.82 25.31
CA PRO A 630 -47.64 7.12 26.46
C PRO A 630 -48.24 5.77 26.03
N ASN A 631 -48.04 4.74 26.86
CA ASN A 631 -48.50 3.36 26.62
C ASN A 631 -47.91 2.72 25.34
N PRO A 632 -46.57 2.53 25.26
CA PRO A 632 -45.93 1.93 24.09
C PRO A 632 -46.52 0.56 23.73
N ASP A 633 -47.03 -0.19 24.70
CA ASP A 633 -47.64 -1.51 24.51
C ASP A 633 -48.96 -1.47 23.73
N GLN A 634 -49.68 -0.34 23.77
CA GLN A 634 -50.86 -0.10 22.94
C GLN A 634 -50.49 0.31 21.51
N LYS A 635 -49.30 0.87 21.33
CA LYS A 635 -48.78 1.29 20.02
C LYS A 635 -47.88 0.26 19.35
N ASP A 636 -47.70 -0.91 19.96
CA ASP A 636 -47.02 -2.04 19.36
C ASP A 636 -47.86 -2.64 18.21
N THR A 637 -47.83 -1.93 17.08
CA THR A 637 -48.60 -2.19 15.87
C THR A 637 -47.69 -2.06 14.65
N PRO A 638 -47.94 -2.83 13.57
CA PRO A 638 -47.16 -2.71 12.33
C PRO A 638 -47.08 -1.28 11.80
N GLU A 639 -48.18 -0.52 11.86
CA GLU A 639 -48.27 0.85 11.36
C GLU A 639 -47.38 1.81 12.15
N ALA A 640 -47.37 1.72 13.48
CA ALA A 640 -46.52 2.56 14.32
C ALA A 640 -45.03 2.24 14.12
N TRP A 641 -44.69 0.97 13.93
CA TRP A 641 -43.32 0.56 13.63
C TRP A 641 -42.84 1.02 12.26
N ARG A 642 -43.69 0.98 11.22
CA ARG A 642 -43.38 1.57 9.90
C ARG A 642 -43.14 3.08 10.00
N ALA A 643 -43.97 3.80 10.75
CA ALA A 643 -43.79 5.23 10.99
C ALA A 643 -42.48 5.53 11.78
N THR A 644 -42.10 4.63 12.67
CA THR A 644 -40.81 4.69 13.38
C THR A 644 -39.63 4.45 12.44
N ALA A 645 -39.75 3.50 11.50
CA ALA A 645 -38.73 3.23 10.49
C ALA A 645 -38.45 4.44 9.57
N ALA A 646 -39.47 5.22 9.23
CA ALA A 646 -39.31 6.46 8.50
C ALA A 646 -38.53 7.50 9.33
N ALA A 647 -38.83 7.60 10.62
CA ALA A 647 -38.16 8.53 11.53
C ALA A 647 -36.69 8.19 11.75
N LEU A 648 -36.34 6.92 11.87
CA LEU A 648 -34.94 6.48 12.02
C LEU A 648 -34.04 6.93 10.86
N ALA A 649 -34.62 7.18 9.69
CA ALA A 649 -33.92 7.63 8.49
C ALA A 649 -34.04 9.14 8.22
N ASP A 650 -34.84 9.86 9.01
CA ASP A 650 -35.09 11.29 8.81
C ASP A 650 -33.92 12.12 9.39
N PRO A 651 -33.20 12.91 8.57
CA PRO A 651 -32.09 13.76 9.01
C PRO A 651 -32.48 14.82 10.04
N ALA A 652 -33.76 15.17 10.17
CA ALA A 652 -34.24 16.13 11.17
C ALA A 652 -34.42 15.52 12.58
N THR A 653 -34.25 14.20 12.72
CA THR A 653 -34.36 13.50 14.01
C THR A 653 -32.98 13.24 14.62
N PRO A 654 -32.88 12.89 15.92
CA PRO A 654 -31.59 12.56 16.53
C PRO A 654 -31.02 11.19 16.13
N PHE A 655 -31.79 10.35 15.42
CA PHE A 655 -31.39 8.97 15.12
C PHE A 655 -30.18 8.84 14.17
N PRO A 656 -30.01 9.65 13.12
CA PRO A 656 -28.84 9.58 12.25
C PRO A 656 -27.52 9.84 12.98
N GLU A 657 -27.49 10.78 13.93
CA GLU A 657 -26.30 11.04 14.75
C GLU A 657 -25.98 9.85 15.67
N TRP A 658 -27.00 9.26 16.31
CA TRP A 658 -26.85 8.00 17.04
C TRP A 658 -26.37 6.86 16.14
N GLY A 659 -26.88 6.79 14.91
CA GLY A 659 -26.46 5.82 13.91
C GLY A 659 -24.98 5.96 13.58
N ARG A 660 -24.49 7.19 13.33
CA ARG A 660 -23.08 7.48 13.07
C ARG A 660 -22.20 7.11 14.27
N LEU A 661 -22.57 7.54 15.48
CA LEU A 661 -21.79 7.28 16.69
C LEU A 661 -21.72 5.78 17.00
N LEU A 662 -22.85 5.08 17.02
CA LEU A 662 -22.89 3.64 17.31
C LEU A 662 -22.22 2.81 16.21
N PHE A 663 -22.38 3.21 14.95
CA PHE A 663 -21.68 2.57 13.84
C PHE A 663 -20.16 2.71 13.97
N LEU A 664 -19.66 3.90 14.33
CA LEU A 664 -18.25 4.12 14.57
C LEU A 664 -17.73 3.21 15.71
N ILE A 665 -18.42 3.19 16.86
CA ILE A 665 -18.04 2.35 18.00
C ILE A 665 -18.05 0.86 17.62
N ALA A 666 -19.07 0.42 16.87
CA ALA A 666 -19.17 -0.96 16.39
C ALA A 666 -18.07 -1.31 15.39
N LYS A 667 -17.71 -0.40 14.49
CA LYS A 667 -16.63 -0.58 13.51
C LYS A 667 -15.25 -0.66 14.16
N VAL A 668 -15.00 0.17 15.18
CA VAL A 668 -13.79 0.08 16.03
C VAL A 668 -13.72 -1.30 16.70
N ARG A 669 -14.87 -1.83 17.16
CA ARG A 669 -14.96 -3.14 17.81
C ARG A 669 -14.80 -4.32 16.85
N THR A 670 -15.35 -4.24 15.64
CA THR A 670 -15.41 -5.33 14.68
C THR A 670 -15.43 -4.77 13.26
N GLU A 671 -14.51 -5.24 12.42
CA GLU A 671 -14.51 -4.89 11.00
C GLU A 671 -15.79 -5.40 10.32
N GLY A 672 -16.36 -4.56 9.45
CA GLY A 672 -17.59 -4.92 8.73
C GLY A 672 -18.86 -4.87 9.58
N ALA A 673 -18.82 -4.31 10.79
CA ALA A 673 -20.03 -4.01 11.55
C ALA A 673 -21.03 -3.22 10.68
N THR A 674 -22.32 -3.43 10.91
CA THR A 674 -23.40 -2.67 10.29
C THR A 674 -23.73 -1.43 11.11
N ASN A 675 -24.33 -0.41 10.49
CA ASN A 675 -24.90 0.70 11.25
C ASN A 675 -26.17 0.20 11.95
N PRO A 676 -26.20 0.13 13.30
CA PRO A 676 -27.28 -0.54 14.02
C PRO A 676 -28.62 0.22 13.93
N VAL A 677 -28.60 1.54 13.72
CA VAL A 677 -29.81 2.35 13.49
C VAL A 677 -30.36 2.10 12.09
N ALA A 678 -29.49 2.02 11.08
CA ALA A 678 -29.88 1.69 9.71
C ALA A 678 -30.39 0.24 9.60
N GLU A 679 -29.77 -0.69 10.33
CA GLU A 679 -30.23 -2.08 10.44
C GLU A 679 -31.63 -2.15 11.05
N LEU A 680 -31.88 -1.44 12.16
CA LEU A 680 -33.21 -1.36 12.75
C LEU A 680 -34.22 -0.73 11.78
N ALA A 681 -33.88 0.37 11.12
CA ALA A 681 -34.75 1.02 10.14
C ALA A 681 -35.10 0.09 8.97
N SER A 682 -34.11 -0.66 8.45
CA SER A 682 -34.30 -1.66 7.41
C SER A 682 -35.22 -2.78 7.89
N PHE A 683 -34.95 -3.35 9.05
CA PHE A 683 -35.77 -4.40 9.67
C PHE A 683 -37.24 -3.97 9.80
N LEU A 684 -37.50 -2.77 10.32
CA LEU A 684 -38.87 -2.27 10.53
C LEU A 684 -39.63 -1.96 9.22
N ARG A 685 -38.93 -1.83 8.08
CA ARG A 685 -39.56 -1.67 6.75
C ARG A 685 -40.03 -2.97 6.13
N HIS A 686 -39.56 -4.12 6.62
CA HIS A 686 -39.98 -5.41 6.10
C HIS A 686 -41.44 -5.68 6.50
N ASP A 687 -42.27 -5.90 5.50
CA ASP A 687 -43.68 -6.26 5.64
C ASP A 687 -43.89 -7.78 5.77
N THR A 688 -42.87 -8.55 5.40
CA THR A 688 -42.85 -10.00 5.35
C THR A 688 -41.45 -10.51 5.71
N PHE A 689 -41.41 -11.62 6.45
CA PHE A 689 -40.20 -12.33 6.80
C PHE A 689 -40.32 -13.79 6.37
N GLU A 690 -39.50 -14.20 5.41
CA GLU A 690 -39.41 -15.61 5.04
C GLU A 690 -38.52 -16.35 6.04
N MET A 691 -39.08 -17.40 6.65
CA MET A 691 -38.37 -18.28 7.56
C MET A 691 -38.28 -19.66 6.93
N ASN A 692 -37.05 -20.08 6.64
CA ASN A 692 -36.78 -21.44 6.17
C ASN A 692 -35.76 -22.14 7.07
N PRO A 693 -36.09 -22.40 8.35
CA PRO A 693 -35.17 -23.11 9.22
C PRO A 693 -35.02 -24.57 8.77
N ALA A 694 -33.78 -25.02 8.58
CA ALA A 694 -33.45 -26.43 8.33
C ALA A 694 -33.55 -27.27 9.62
N GLY A 695 -33.41 -26.64 10.78
CA GLY A 695 -33.43 -27.33 12.07
C GLY A 695 -33.11 -26.42 13.25
N PHE A 696 -33.20 -26.98 14.46
CA PHE A 696 -32.92 -26.31 15.74
C PHE A 696 -32.14 -27.21 16.67
N ASP A 697 -31.20 -26.64 17.41
CA ASP A 697 -30.57 -27.25 18.57
C ASP A 697 -31.28 -26.70 19.84
N VAL A 698 -31.85 -27.60 20.64
CA VAL A 698 -32.58 -27.27 21.87
C VAL A 698 -31.78 -27.78 23.06
N VAL A 699 -31.32 -26.85 23.90
CA VAL A 699 -30.57 -27.18 25.12
C VAL A 699 -31.54 -27.19 26.31
N LEU A 700 -31.70 -28.36 26.93
CA LEU A 700 -32.47 -28.54 28.16
C LEU A 700 -31.51 -28.62 29.35
N PRO A 701 -31.59 -27.72 30.35
CA PRO A 701 -30.72 -27.79 31.51
C PRO A 701 -31.06 -29.00 32.37
N LEU A 702 -30.05 -29.55 33.07
CA LEU A 702 -30.20 -30.78 33.85
C LEU A 702 -31.10 -30.63 35.08
N ASP A 703 -31.27 -29.40 35.55
CA ASP A 703 -32.05 -28.97 36.72
C ASP A 703 -33.41 -28.36 36.35
N LEU A 704 -33.91 -28.62 35.14
CA LEU A 704 -35.25 -28.20 34.70
C LEU A 704 -36.34 -28.98 35.46
N GLY A 705 -36.56 -28.62 36.73
CA GLY A 705 -37.42 -29.33 37.67
C GLY A 705 -36.73 -30.49 38.41
N LEU A 706 -37.48 -31.19 39.27
CA LEU A 706 -36.94 -32.27 40.11
C LEU A 706 -36.63 -33.57 39.35
N ASN A 707 -37.01 -33.67 38.07
CA ASN A 707 -36.91 -34.88 37.26
C ASN A 707 -36.24 -34.60 35.92
N LYS A 708 -35.59 -35.62 35.35
CA LYS A 708 -35.00 -35.56 34.00
C LYS A 708 -36.07 -35.19 32.97
N VAL A 709 -35.78 -34.16 32.19
CA VAL A 709 -36.61 -33.72 31.06
C VAL A 709 -35.98 -34.19 29.74
N ALA A 710 -36.78 -34.81 28.88
CA ALA A 710 -36.35 -35.18 27.54
C ALA A 710 -37.48 -34.91 26.53
N PRO A 711 -37.17 -34.52 25.27
CA PRO A 711 -38.19 -34.43 24.23
C PRO A 711 -38.91 -35.77 24.03
N ASN A 712 -40.23 -35.74 23.82
CA ASN A 712 -41.05 -36.92 23.52
C ASN A 712 -41.88 -36.75 22.23
N GLY A 713 -41.57 -35.74 21.41
CA GLY A 713 -42.23 -35.45 20.15
C GLY A 713 -41.46 -34.41 19.31
N PRO A 714 -41.98 -34.06 18.12
CA PRO A 714 -41.36 -33.04 17.28
C PRO A 714 -41.54 -31.64 17.87
N LEU A 715 -40.56 -30.75 17.63
CA LEU A 715 -40.74 -29.32 17.82
C LEU A 715 -41.70 -28.82 16.73
N ALA A 716 -42.76 -28.13 17.10
CA ALA A 716 -43.73 -27.57 16.16
C ALA A 716 -43.70 -26.04 16.22
N ILE A 717 -43.50 -25.39 15.07
CA ILE A 717 -43.59 -23.93 14.93
C ILE A 717 -44.80 -23.61 14.07
N THR A 718 -45.72 -22.82 14.62
CA THR A 718 -46.95 -22.37 13.93
C THR A 718 -46.93 -20.86 13.74
N VAL A 719 -47.21 -20.43 12.52
CA VAL A 719 -47.26 -19.03 12.11
C VAL A 719 -48.53 -18.76 11.31
N GLY A 720 -49.27 -17.71 11.66
CA GLY A 720 -50.38 -17.27 10.82
C GLY A 720 -51.08 -16.01 11.31
N PRO A 721 -52.08 -15.52 10.54
CA PRO A 721 -52.86 -14.36 10.93
C PRO A 721 -53.53 -14.57 12.28
N ARG A 722 -53.60 -13.51 13.08
CA ARG A 722 -54.22 -13.56 14.41
C ARG A 722 -55.67 -14.05 14.33
N GLY A 723 -55.98 -15.17 14.99
CA GLY A 723 -57.31 -15.80 14.95
C GLY A 723 -57.65 -16.52 13.65
N GLY A 724 -56.72 -16.62 12.70
CA GLY A 724 -56.85 -17.34 11.44
C GLY A 724 -56.16 -18.71 11.45
N PRO A 725 -56.27 -19.49 10.35
CA PRO A 725 -55.52 -20.74 10.21
C PRO A 725 -54.02 -20.46 10.09
N GLY A 726 -53.23 -21.07 10.99
CA GLY A 726 -51.77 -21.01 10.96
C GLY A 726 -51.15 -22.11 10.08
N THR A 727 -49.98 -21.82 9.52
CA THR A 727 -49.10 -22.80 8.90
C THR A 727 -48.19 -23.38 9.97
N THR A 728 -48.22 -24.70 10.18
CA THR A 728 -47.35 -25.39 11.13
C THR A 728 -46.24 -26.13 10.40
N ARG A 729 -45.00 -25.93 10.84
CA ARG A 729 -43.83 -26.73 10.44
C ARG A 729 -43.34 -27.54 11.62
N THR A 730 -43.11 -28.83 11.41
CA THR A 730 -42.59 -29.74 12.43
C THR A 730 -41.13 -30.06 12.20
N PHE A 731 -40.40 -30.27 13.28
CA PHE A 731 -39.00 -30.64 13.27
C PHE A 731 -38.83 -31.91 14.11
N LYS A 732 -38.38 -33.00 13.48
CA LYS A 732 -38.12 -34.30 14.10
C LYS A 732 -36.77 -34.29 14.80
N GLN A 733 -36.72 -34.87 15.99
CA GLN A 733 -35.46 -35.06 16.70
C GLN A 733 -34.53 -35.98 15.88
N ALA A 734 -33.32 -35.52 15.61
CA ALA A 734 -32.28 -36.28 14.93
C ALA A 734 -31.28 -36.83 15.97
N GLY A 735 -31.38 -38.13 16.25
CA GLY A 735 -30.51 -38.82 17.21
C GLY A 735 -30.89 -38.62 18.67
N GLY A 736 -30.03 -39.11 19.58
CA GLY A 736 -30.17 -38.91 21.02
C GLY A 736 -29.65 -37.55 21.49
N GLY A 737 -29.99 -37.16 22.72
CA GLY A 737 -29.46 -35.93 23.33
C GLY A 737 -27.97 -36.05 23.66
N VAL A 738 -27.20 -35.00 23.36
CA VAL A 738 -25.77 -34.89 23.64
C VAL A 738 -25.57 -34.00 24.87
N ARG A 739 -24.80 -34.44 25.86
CA ARG A 739 -24.54 -33.63 27.05
C ARG A 739 -23.59 -32.48 26.70
N GLU A 740 -24.03 -31.24 26.92
CA GLU A 740 -23.26 -30.02 26.67
C GLU A 740 -23.26 -29.16 27.95
N GLY A 741 -22.14 -29.19 28.69
CA GLY A 741 -22.00 -28.46 29.95
C GLY A 741 -23.05 -28.85 30.99
N ALA A 742 -23.83 -27.86 31.44
CA ALA A 742 -24.90 -28.01 32.43
C ALA A 742 -26.25 -28.47 31.83
N GLY A 743 -26.31 -28.77 30.52
CA GLY A 743 -27.53 -29.20 29.85
C GLY A 743 -27.34 -30.40 28.93
N THR A 744 -28.45 -30.84 28.33
CA THR A 744 -28.49 -31.82 27.24
C THR A 744 -29.02 -31.13 25.99
N SER A 745 -28.24 -31.13 24.93
CA SER A 745 -28.54 -30.57 23.62
C SER A 745 -29.23 -31.63 22.74
N TYR A 746 -30.37 -31.26 22.16
CA TYR A 746 -31.16 -32.11 21.28
C TYR A 746 -31.26 -31.44 19.91
N ARG A 747 -30.85 -32.14 18.86
CA ARG A 747 -30.95 -31.65 17.49
C ARG A 747 -32.29 -32.01 16.87
N PHE A 748 -32.93 -31.05 16.23
CA PHE A 748 -34.17 -31.20 15.50
C PHE A 748 -33.97 -30.80 14.04
N THR A 749 -34.53 -31.58 13.12
CA THR A 749 -34.42 -31.40 11.66
C THR A 749 -35.79 -31.23 11.05
N ALA A 750 -35.94 -30.32 10.09
CA ALA A 750 -37.23 -30.00 9.49
C ALA A 750 -37.84 -31.22 8.77
N GLU A 751 -39.15 -31.42 8.96
CA GLU A 751 -39.92 -32.36 8.15
C GLU A 751 -40.45 -31.63 6.91
N GLY A 752 -39.73 -31.77 5.79
CA GLY A 752 -40.08 -31.18 4.50
C GLY A 752 -39.59 -29.74 4.29
N ASP A 753 -39.86 -29.23 3.09
CA ASP A 753 -39.31 -27.97 2.57
C ASP A 753 -40.25 -26.75 2.71
N ALA A 754 -41.28 -26.87 3.55
CA ALA A 754 -42.28 -25.82 3.72
C ALA A 754 -41.65 -24.54 4.32
N LYS A 755 -41.69 -23.44 3.58
CA LYS A 755 -41.32 -22.12 4.10
C LYS A 755 -42.43 -21.58 5.01
N LEU A 756 -42.05 -20.96 6.12
CA LEU A 756 -42.97 -20.19 6.97
C LEU A 756 -42.86 -18.72 6.55
N THR A 757 -43.98 -18.08 6.23
CA THR A 757 -44.02 -16.64 5.97
C THR A 757 -44.63 -15.94 7.18
N TYR A 758 -43.88 -15.04 7.80
CA TYR A 758 -44.35 -14.23 8.93
C TYR A 758 -44.59 -12.80 8.49
N ARG A 759 -45.76 -12.24 8.81
CA ARG A 759 -46.05 -10.81 8.66
C ARG A 759 -46.08 -10.14 10.04
N PRO A 760 -45.60 -8.89 10.17
CA PRO A 760 -45.76 -8.13 11.40
C PRO A 760 -47.21 -8.15 11.89
N GLY A 761 -47.42 -8.61 13.13
CA GLY A 761 -48.74 -8.79 13.76
C GLY A 761 -49.31 -10.22 13.69
N ASP A 762 -48.69 -11.13 12.93
CA ASP A 762 -49.04 -12.55 12.94
C ASP A 762 -48.78 -13.19 14.31
N GLU A 763 -49.57 -14.21 14.63
CA GLU A 763 -49.32 -15.08 15.78
C GLU A 763 -48.18 -16.04 15.47
N PHE A 764 -47.23 -16.10 16.39
CA PHE A 764 -46.13 -17.06 16.37
C PHE A 764 -46.22 -17.94 17.61
N ARG A 765 -46.15 -19.26 17.46
CA ARG A 765 -46.15 -20.22 18.57
C ARG A 765 -45.16 -21.32 18.28
N ALA A 766 -44.28 -21.62 19.23
CA ALA A 766 -43.44 -22.81 19.20
C ALA A 766 -43.78 -23.72 20.39
N GLU A 767 -43.91 -25.02 20.13
CA GLU A 767 -44.17 -26.04 21.14
C GLU A 767 -43.21 -27.22 20.99
N LEU A 768 -42.66 -27.69 22.11
CA LEU A 768 -41.92 -28.93 22.17
C LEU A 768 -42.55 -29.84 23.23
N PRO A 769 -43.19 -30.95 22.82
CA PRO A 769 -43.57 -32.01 23.74
C PRO A 769 -42.33 -32.55 24.46
N VAL A 770 -42.39 -32.60 25.79
CA VAL A 770 -41.33 -33.15 26.63
C VAL A 770 -41.91 -34.10 27.66
N ARG A 771 -41.11 -35.07 28.11
CA ARG A 771 -41.44 -35.94 29.22
C ARG A 771 -40.62 -35.53 30.45
N VAL A 772 -41.31 -35.24 31.55
CA VAL A 772 -40.73 -34.87 32.84
C VAL A 772 -41.00 -36.01 33.82
N GLY A 773 -40.03 -36.91 34.01
CA GLY A 773 -40.27 -38.17 34.70
C GLY A 773 -41.31 -39.04 33.98
N ASN A 774 -42.49 -39.23 34.59
CA ASN A 774 -43.61 -39.99 34.02
C ASN A 774 -44.74 -39.11 33.45
N GLN A 775 -44.62 -37.78 33.53
CA GLN A 775 -45.63 -36.85 33.05
C GLN A 775 -45.26 -36.33 31.67
N ASP A 776 -46.23 -36.30 30.75
CA ASP A 776 -46.07 -35.67 29.45
C ASP A 776 -46.40 -34.17 29.60
N CYS A 777 -45.41 -33.31 29.40
CA CYS A 777 -45.53 -31.86 29.49
C CYS A 777 -45.26 -31.23 28.11
N LYS A 778 -45.37 -29.91 28.02
CA LYS A 778 -44.96 -29.15 26.83
C LYS A 778 -44.14 -27.95 27.21
N LEU A 779 -43.05 -27.71 26.51
CA LEU A 779 -42.39 -26.41 26.50
C LEU A 779 -43.08 -25.53 25.45
N VAL A 780 -43.55 -24.36 25.85
CA VAL A 780 -44.27 -23.41 24.99
C VAL A 780 -43.54 -22.07 25.02
N TRP A 781 -43.05 -21.62 23.87
CA TRP A 781 -42.47 -20.28 23.73
C TRP A 781 -43.60 -19.28 23.47
N GLU A 782 -44.09 -18.68 24.55
CA GLU A 782 -45.19 -17.69 24.52
C GLU A 782 -44.76 -16.28 24.90
N THR A 783 -43.65 -16.13 25.65
CA THR A 783 -43.12 -14.85 26.10
C THR A 783 -42.49 -14.08 24.94
N THR A 784 -42.88 -12.82 24.75
CA THR A 784 -42.35 -11.96 23.67
C THR A 784 -42.11 -10.54 24.15
N ALA A 785 -41.10 -9.88 23.58
CA ALA A 785 -40.86 -8.45 23.81
C ALA A 785 -41.76 -7.54 22.94
N THR A 786 -42.53 -8.11 22.00
CA THR A 786 -43.40 -7.36 21.08
C THR A 786 -44.54 -8.22 20.53
N ARG A 787 -45.74 -7.66 20.46
CA ARG A 787 -46.92 -8.23 19.80
C ARG A 787 -46.80 -8.23 18.28
N THR A 788 -45.97 -7.33 17.72
CA THR A 788 -45.79 -7.16 16.28
C THR A 788 -44.78 -8.15 15.69
N TYR A 789 -43.70 -8.49 16.40
CA TYR A 789 -42.65 -9.38 15.89
C TYR A 789 -42.47 -10.60 16.80
N GLN A 790 -43.48 -11.47 16.82
CA GLN A 790 -43.58 -12.58 17.78
C GLN A 790 -42.59 -13.73 17.54
N PHE A 791 -41.87 -13.78 16.42
CA PHE A 791 -40.79 -14.77 16.24
C PHE A 791 -39.66 -14.62 17.27
N ASP A 792 -39.55 -13.45 17.91
CA ASP A 792 -38.66 -13.21 19.06
C ASP A 792 -38.94 -14.15 20.24
N LYS A 793 -40.12 -14.78 20.30
CA LYS A 793 -40.44 -15.81 21.31
C LYS A 793 -39.38 -16.90 21.40
N LEU A 794 -38.72 -17.26 20.30
CA LEU A 794 -37.65 -18.26 20.29
C LEU A 794 -36.37 -17.80 21.01
N ALA A 795 -36.16 -16.49 21.20
CA ALA A 795 -35.04 -15.94 21.94
C ALA A 795 -35.26 -15.92 23.46
N HIS A 796 -36.49 -16.13 23.91
CA HIS A 796 -36.86 -16.15 25.33
C HIS A 796 -36.97 -17.57 25.87
N GLU A 797 -36.97 -17.70 27.19
CA GLU A 797 -37.24 -18.97 27.85
C GLU A 797 -38.70 -19.38 27.62
N PRO A 798 -38.96 -20.66 27.29
CA PRO A 798 -40.31 -21.19 27.20
C PRO A 798 -40.95 -21.32 28.58
N ARG A 799 -42.23 -21.62 28.62
CA ARG A 799 -42.91 -22.12 29.82
C ARG A 799 -43.16 -23.62 29.71
N LEU A 800 -42.97 -24.32 30.82
CA LEU A 800 -43.31 -25.73 30.95
C LEU A 800 -44.77 -25.86 31.39
N VAL A 801 -45.63 -26.31 30.48
CA VAL A 801 -47.07 -26.49 30.66
C VAL A 801 -47.38 -27.95 31.02
N LYS A 802 -48.12 -28.15 32.12
CA LYS A 802 -48.50 -29.47 32.65
C LYS A 802 -49.89 -29.91 32.13
N PRO A 803 -50.18 -31.22 31.99
CA PRO A 803 -51.48 -31.72 31.49
C PRO A 803 -52.71 -31.23 32.24
N GLY A 804 -52.61 -31.08 33.55
CA GLY A 804 -53.72 -30.68 34.43
C GLY A 804 -53.98 -29.18 34.48
N GLY A 805 -53.32 -28.39 33.63
CA GLY A 805 -53.25 -26.94 33.76
C GLY A 805 -52.14 -26.52 34.74
N GLY A 806 -51.68 -25.28 34.59
CA GLY A 806 -50.51 -24.76 35.30
C GLY A 806 -49.26 -24.73 34.42
N SER A 807 -48.50 -23.65 34.54
CA SER A 807 -47.25 -23.45 33.80
C SER A 807 -46.20 -22.79 34.67
N GLU A 808 -44.96 -23.26 34.55
CA GLU A 808 -43.79 -22.71 35.24
C GLU A 808 -42.73 -22.25 34.22
N PRO A 809 -41.84 -21.30 34.56
CA PRO A 809 -40.76 -20.90 33.66
C PRO A 809 -39.85 -22.08 33.34
N GLY A 810 -39.53 -22.26 32.06
CA GLY A 810 -38.54 -23.23 31.58
C GLY A 810 -37.13 -22.67 31.68
N THR A 811 -36.71 -22.24 32.88
CA THR A 811 -35.45 -21.53 33.10
C THR A 811 -34.25 -22.28 32.54
N GLY A 812 -33.40 -21.58 31.79
CA GLY A 812 -32.19 -22.11 31.15
C GLY A 812 -32.42 -22.90 29.85
N VAL A 813 -33.67 -23.16 29.44
CA VAL A 813 -33.96 -23.77 28.15
C VAL A 813 -33.64 -22.79 27.03
N ARG A 814 -32.84 -23.22 26.04
CA ARG A 814 -32.44 -22.40 24.89
C ARG A 814 -32.73 -23.10 23.57
N VAL A 815 -33.16 -22.34 22.57
CA VAL A 815 -33.37 -22.80 21.20
C VAL A 815 -32.46 -22.01 20.28
N THR A 816 -31.63 -22.70 19.50
CA THR A 816 -30.73 -22.08 18.52
C THR A 816 -31.00 -22.66 17.14
N PRO A 817 -31.27 -21.85 16.10
CA PRO A 817 -31.35 -22.36 14.73
C PRO A 817 -30.04 -23.02 14.32
N THR A 818 -30.12 -24.17 13.64
CA THR A 818 -28.93 -24.83 13.07
C THR A 818 -28.30 -23.99 11.95
N GLY A 819 -27.00 -24.13 11.71
CA GLY A 819 -26.26 -23.33 10.71
C GLY A 819 -26.95 -23.32 9.34
N GLY A 820 -27.02 -22.14 8.71
CA GLY A 820 -27.71 -21.95 7.41
C GLY A 820 -29.23 -21.74 7.49
N SER A 821 -29.81 -21.70 8.69
CA SER A 821 -31.24 -21.46 8.93
C SER A 821 -31.52 -20.02 9.36
N PRO A 822 -31.87 -19.10 8.45
CA PRO A 822 -32.19 -17.73 8.85
C PRO A 822 -33.55 -17.72 9.57
N VAL A 823 -33.51 -17.59 10.89
CA VAL A 823 -34.65 -17.11 11.68
C VAL A 823 -34.41 -15.63 11.96
N PRO A 824 -35.33 -14.73 11.56
CA PRO A 824 -35.23 -13.31 11.86
C PRO A 824 -35.00 -13.08 13.35
N ARG A 825 -34.14 -12.12 13.68
CA ARG A 825 -33.88 -11.69 15.06
C ARG A 825 -34.21 -10.21 15.18
N LEU A 826 -34.68 -9.80 16.35
CA LEU A 826 -34.83 -8.39 16.63
C LEU A 826 -33.44 -7.73 16.63
N PRO A 827 -33.26 -6.61 15.90
CA PRO A 827 -32.03 -5.83 15.98
C PRO A 827 -31.76 -5.38 17.41
N ALA A 828 -30.48 -5.24 17.80
CA ALA A 828 -30.09 -4.92 19.18
C ALA A 828 -30.70 -3.60 19.73
N LEU A 829 -31.05 -2.66 18.85
CA LEU A 829 -31.66 -1.38 19.22
C LEU A 829 -33.19 -1.44 19.38
N PHE A 830 -33.84 -2.57 19.09
CA PHE A 830 -35.27 -2.72 19.28
C PHE A 830 -35.62 -2.57 20.77
N PRO A 831 -36.50 -1.63 21.17
CA PRO A 831 -36.82 -1.44 22.58
C PRO A 831 -37.77 -2.54 23.04
N PRO A 832 -37.55 -3.14 24.23
CA PRO A 832 -38.55 -4.01 24.82
C PRO A 832 -39.82 -3.20 25.10
N VAL A 833 -40.93 -3.63 24.52
CA VAL A 833 -42.27 -3.10 24.76
C VAL A 833 -42.95 -4.10 25.69
N ARG A 834 -43.10 -3.74 26.96
CA ARG A 834 -43.56 -4.69 27.98
C ARG A 834 -45.01 -5.04 27.69
N THR A 835 -45.27 -6.19 27.08
CA THR A 835 -46.62 -6.73 27.13
C THR A 835 -46.96 -6.96 28.60
N GLY A 836 -47.97 -6.25 29.12
CA GLY A 836 -48.44 -6.43 30.49
C GLY A 836 -48.61 -7.92 30.84
N PRO A 837 -48.42 -8.31 32.11
CA PRO A 837 -48.43 -9.71 32.55
C PRO A 837 -49.71 -10.46 32.21
#